data_AF-A0A6G6WMA9-F1
#
_entry.id   AF-A0A6G6WMA9-F1
#
_cell.length_a   1.000
_cell.length_b   1.000
_cell.length_c   1.000
_cell.angle_alpha   90.00
_cell.angle_beta   90.00
_cell.angle_gamma   90.00
#
_symmetry.space_group_name_H-M   'P 1'
#
loop_
_entity.id
_entity.type
_entity.pdbx_description
1 polymer ?
#
loop_
_entity_poly.entity_id
_entity_poly.type
_entity_poly.pdbx_seq_one_letter_code
_entity_poly.pdbx_strand_id
1 'polypeptide(L)'
;MTASARRTLGLKALVVDDELSEQSAAGSAVRGLVAELERRDVEVVTATAADDAIAIIRSDPALQCILLDWDLGPEGHDLSASVVEAVRQRNATIPVFLLADRSVASTVPASIMSKVSDFVWMLEDTVDFVGGRIEAAILRYRGTVLPPMFAALAKFATVHEYSWHTPGHTGGTGFLKSPPGRAFFEFFGERLLRSDLSISVGELGSLLDHSGPIGASEKYAARVFGSHRSYHVTNGSSTSNRVILMASVSRDQIALCDRNCHKSAEHAMTMSGAIPTYLVPTRNHYGIIGPIPPERLTAVAIRQAIDANPLTAGLKDRQPKHAIITNSTYDGLCYNVTRLEELLGASVDRLHFDEAWYGYARFNPIYRDRFGMHGDPRDHTADKPTVFATQSTHKLLAALSQASFIHVRDGRRPIPHGLFNETFMMHASTSPCYPIIASNDVSAAMMDGPGGQALTSESIEEAVAFRQMIARLNNEFADKGEWFFDCWQPPKVRDPKTGRTSLFHEASAEALTTDPSCWVLKPGEPWHGFGEIEDGYCMLDPIKVSIVTPGVAPGGGLIPVGIPASVVTAYLDARGIVVEKTTDFTILFLFSIGVTKGKWGSLVSALCDFKRDYDANQSLEFTIPSLVADHPDRYTGMGLRDLADTMFQAMDQLKTTANMAAGFSVLPRPDMSPVNAYERLVQGDVEQVTLAGLAGRTVATGVVPYPPGIPLLMPGENAGAADGPLLGYLKALESYDLRFPGFTHDTHGVEVENGVYRIYCLR
;
A
#
# COMPACT_ATOMS: atom_id res chain seq x y z
N MET A 1 8.67 26.14 36.55
CA MET A 1 8.93 25.64 35.19
C MET A 1 9.04 24.12 35.28
N THR A 2 8.00 23.41 34.86
CA THR A 2 7.86 21.95 35.08
C THR A 2 8.54 21.16 33.96
N ALA A 3 9.12 20.02 34.31
CA ALA A 3 9.87 19.07 33.48
C ALA A 3 9.12 18.47 32.27
N SER A 4 7.88 18.90 32.02
CA SER A 4 6.96 18.33 31.02
C SER A 4 7.37 18.59 29.57
N ALA A 5 8.19 19.60 29.29
CA ALA A 5 8.58 19.95 27.92
C ALA A 5 9.71 19.05 27.33
N ARG A 6 10.38 18.20 28.13
CA ARG A 6 11.55 17.40 27.68
C ARG A 6 11.23 16.02 27.10
N ARG A 7 9.99 15.51 27.14
CA ARG A 7 9.73 14.10 26.78
C ARG A 7 8.50 13.93 25.89
N THR A 8 8.69 14.09 24.58
CA THR A 8 7.75 13.61 23.55
C THR A 8 7.68 12.08 23.50
N LEU A 9 8.75 11.42 23.94
CA LEU A 9 8.86 10.00 24.28
C LEU A 9 9.49 9.98 25.68
N GLY A 10 8.89 9.26 26.63
CA GLY A 10 9.51 8.95 27.92
C GLY A 10 10.93 8.36 27.73
N LEU A 11 11.74 8.33 28.79
CA LEU A 11 12.91 7.45 28.78
C LEU A 11 12.42 6.06 29.16
N LYS A 12 12.75 5.01 28.41
CA LYS A 12 12.23 3.66 28.68
C LYS A 12 13.26 2.57 28.46
N ALA A 13 13.39 1.66 29.41
CA ALA A 13 14.30 0.52 29.34
C ALA A 13 13.59 -0.80 29.70
N LEU A 14 14.07 -1.90 29.15
CA LEU A 14 13.68 -3.26 29.55
C LEU A 14 14.82 -3.88 30.36
N VAL A 15 14.52 -4.42 31.54
CA VAL A 15 15.42 -5.24 32.35
C VAL A 15 14.95 -6.70 32.29
N VAL A 16 15.81 -7.59 31.82
CA VAL A 16 15.56 -9.03 31.67
C VAL A 16 16.51 -9.78 32.59
N ASP A 17 15.99 -10.34 33.67
CA ASP A 17 16.80 -10.95 34.73
C ASP A 17 15.89 -11.84 35.61
N ASP A 18 16.24 -13.11 35.78
CA ASP A 18 15.41 -14.09 36.51
C ASP A 18 15.55 -13.98 38.04
N GLU A 19 16.65 -13.41 38.52
CA GLU A 19 16.90 -13.11 39.94
C GLU A 19 16.14 -11.87 40.46
N LEU A 20 15.47 -11.10 39.59
CA LEU A 20 14.65 -9.93 39.97
C LEU A 20 13.66 -10.20 41.11
N SER A 21 13.13 -11.43 41.17
CA SER A 21 12.16 -11.87 42.18
C SER A 21 12.79 -12.51 43.42
N GLU A 22 14.10 -12.78 43.39
CA GLU A 22 14.81 -13.52 44.43
C GLU A 22 15.37 -12.61 45.53
N GLN A 23 15.46 -13.15 46.76
CA GLN A 23 16.13 -12.49 47.88
C GLN A 23 17.63 -12.79 47.92
N SER A 24 18.30 -12.64 46.77
CA SER A 24 19.74 -12.82 46.60
C SER A 24 20.48 -11.46 46.57
N ALA A 25 21.82 -11.51 46.60
CA ALA A 25 22.65 -10.32 46.45
C ALA A 25 22.54 -9.72 45.04
N ALA A 26 22.52 -10.57 44.00
CA ALA A 26 22.35 -10.15 42.61
C ALA A 26 20.93 -9.60 42.37
N GLY A 27 19.87 -10.29 42.81
CA GLY A 27 18.51 -9.76 42.78
C GLY A 27 18.34 -8.43 43.53
N SER A 28 19.03 -8.23 44.65
CA SER A 28 19.05 -6.93 45.35
C SER A 28 19.77 -5.84 44.54
N ALA A 29 20.86 -6.18 43.84
CA ALA A 29 21.60 -5.24 43.00
C ALA A 29 20.78 -4.79 41.80
N VAL A 30 20.08 -5.73 41.14
CA VAL A 30 19.21 -5.45 39.98
C VAL A 30 18.03 -4.57 40.38
N ARG A 31 17.33 -4.89 41.49
CA ARG A 31 16.27 -4.01 42.03
C ARG A 31 16.78 -2.62 42.39
N GLY A 32 18.00 -2.53 42.93
CA GLY A 32 18.66 -1.26 43.20
C GLY A 32 18.90 -0.44 41.92
N LEU A 33 19.32 -1.10 40.83
CA LEU A 33 19.48 -0.47 39.53
C LEU A 33 18.14 -0.01 38.94
N VAL A 34 17.08 -0.82 39.02
CA VAL A 34 15.72 -0.44 38.59
C VAL A 34 15.29 0.84 39.30
N ALA A 35 15.38 0.87 40.63
CA ALA A 35 14.99 2.04 41.42
C ALA A 35 15.82 3.29 41.07
N GLU A 36 17.11 3.12 40.76
CA GLU A 36 17.98 4.22 40.32
C GLU A 36 17.61 4.75 38.93
N LEU A 37 17.24 3.87 37.98
CA LEU A 37 16.74 4.26 36.67
C LEU A 37 15.41 5.02 36.79
N GLU A 38 14.48 4.55 37.62
CA GLU A 38 13.22 5.24 37.90
C GLU A 38 13.44 6.60 38.56
N ARG A 39 14.44 6.74 39.44
CA ARG A 39 14.84 8.03 40.03
C ARG A 39 15.37 9.02 38.98
N ARG A 40 15.91 8.52 37.87
CA ARG A 40 16.30 9.31 36.68
C ARG A 40 15.14 9.50 35.69
N ASP A 41 13.92 9.13 36.12
CA ASP A 41 12.69 9.07 35.35
C ASP A 41 12.80 8.24 34.05
N VAL A 42 13.58 7.16 34.09
CA VAL A 42 13.52 6.10 33.09
C VAL A 42 12.42 5.14 33.53
N GLU A 43 11.37 5.01 32.73
CA GLU A 43 10.37 3.96 32.87
C GLU A 43 11.04 2.61 32.66
N VAL A 44 10.94 1.72 33.65
CA VAL A 44 11.54 0.38 33.57
C VAL A 44 10.43 -0.66 33.42
N VAL A 45 10.53 -1.45 32.36
CA VAL A 45 9.75 -2.68 32.20
C VAL A 45 10.66 -3.84 32.61
N THR A 46 10.11 -4.83 33.31
CA THR A 46 10.87 -5.99 33.79
C THR A 46 10.32 -7.28 33.18
N ALA A 47 11.21 -8.21 32.85
CA ALA A 47 10.87 -9.57 32.46
C ALA A 47 11.79 -10.55 33.20
N THR A 48 11.25 -11.66 33.69
CA THR A 48 12.02 -12.70 34.40
C THR A 48 12.29 -13.95 33.54
N ALA A 49 11.88 -13.92 32.27
CA ALA A 49 12.04 -15.02 31.34
C ALA A 49 12.26 -14.50 29.92
N ALA A 50 13.02 -15.26 29.11
CA ALA A 50 13.34 -14.90 27.74
C ALA A 50 12.09 -14.73 26.86
N ASP A 51 11.11 -15.64 26.98
CA ASP A 51 9.88 -15.58 26.17
C ASP A 51 9.06 -14.31 26.45
N ASP A 52 8.98 -13.90 27.72
CA ASP A 52 8.30 -12.66 28.12
C ASP A 52 9.06 -11.42 27.62
N ALA A 53 10.38 -11.42 27.76
CA ALA A 53 11.23 -10.36 27.21
C ALA A 53 11.06 -10.20 25.69
N ILE A 54 11.06 -11.32 24.95
CA ILE A 54 10.86 -11.33 23.49
C ILE A 54 9.45 -10.82 23.15
N ALA A 55 8.42 -11.18 23.92
CA ALA A 55 7.06 -10.67 23.73
C ALA A 55 6.98 -9.15 23.96
N ILE A 56 7.65 -8.63 24.98
CA ILE A 56 7.75 -7.19 25.27
C ILE A 56 8.50 -6.45 24.15
N ILE A 57 9.67 -6.94 23.73
CA ILE A 57 10.44 -6.39 22.59
C ILE A 57 9.59 -6.36 21.31
N ARG A 58 8.73 -7.36 21.13
CA ARG A 58 7.84 -7.45 19.97
C ARG A 58 6.58 -6.58 20.06
N SER A 59 6.19 -6.12 21.25
CA SER A 59 4.96 -5.35 21.44
C SER A 59 5.20 -3.87 21.77
N ASP A 60 6.35 -3.52 22.33
CA ASP A 60 6.66 -2.16 22.76
C ASP A 60 7.81 -1.53 21.94
N PRO A 61 7.48 -0.75 20.89
CA PRO A 61 8.49 -0.05 20.09
C PRO A 61 9.10 1.18 20.82
N ALA A 62 8.60 1.55 22.01
CA ALA A 62 9.10 2.69 22.76
C ALA A 62 10.35 2.37 23.59
N LEU A 63 10.78 1.11 23.65
CA LEU A 63 12.02 0.71 24.32
C LEU A 63 13.23 1.42 23.71
N GLN A 64 14.13 1.90 24.57
CA GLN A 64 15.32 2.64 24.18
C GLN A 64 16.62 2.04 24.70
N CYS A 65 16.54 1.03 25.57
CA CYS A 65 17.67 0.28 26.08
C CYS A 65 17.20 -1.08 26.60
N ILE A 66 18.02 -2.11 26.40
CA ILE A 66 17.79 -3.45 26.96
C ILE A 66 18.94 -3.76 27.91
N LEU A 67 18.61 -4.17 29.13
CA LEU A 67 19.50 -4.68 30.15
C LEU A 67 19.19 -6.16 30.27
N LEU A 68 20.14 -7.02 29.98
CA LEU A 68 19.93 -8.45 29.87
C LEU A 68 20.95 -9.17 30.73
N ASP A 69 20.47 -9.94 31.69
CA ASP A 69 21.28 -10.95 32.34
C ASP A 69 21.80 -11.96 31.31
N TRP A 70 23.11 -12.11 31.25
CA TRP A 70 23.76 -13.03 30.32
C TRP A 70 23.62 -14.48 30.77
N ASP A 71 23.42 -14.73 32.07
CA ASP A 71 23.22 -16.05 32.66
C ASP A 71 21.73 -16.43 32.82
N LEU A 72 20.84 -15.77 32.07
CA LEU A 72 19.39 -15.97 32.15
C LEU A 72 18.99 -17.46 31.99
N GLY A 73 18.40 -18.02 33.05
CA GLY A 73 17.87 -19.38 33.10
C GLY A 73 18.86 -20.44 33.61
N PRO A 74 18.40 -21.71 33.73
CA PRO A 74 19.10 -22.71 34.54
C PRO A 74 20.38 -23.30 33.90
N GLU A 75 20.53 -23.25 32.57
CA GLU A 75 21.70 -23.83 31.87
C GLU A 75 22.05 -23.08 30.56
N GLY A 76 23.29 -22.59 30.46
CA GLY A 76 23.87 -22.01 29.23
C GLY A 76 23.45 -20.56 28.94
N HIS A 77 23.79 -20.06 27.75
CA HIS A 77 23.53 -18.66 27.33
C HIS A 77 22.59 -18.55 26.13
N ASP A 78 21.93 -19.64 25.73
CA ASP A 78 21.10 -19.70 24.53
C ASP A 78 19.84 -18.82 24.65
N LEU A 79 19.25 -18.76 25.85
CA LEU A 79 18.11 -17.91 26.14
C LEU A 79 18.49 -16.42 26.02
N SER A 80 19.58 -16.01 26.65
CA SER A 80 20.14 -14.66 26.54
C SER A 80 20.45 -14.29 25.09
N ALA A 81 21.11 -15.20 24.35
CA ALA A 81 21.39 -15.01 22.93
C ALA A 81 20.10 -14.81 22.11
N SER A 82 19.05 -15.58 22.39
CA SER A 82 17.76 -15.46 21.69
C SER A 82 17.09 -14.09 21.90
N VAL A 83 17.21 -13.51 23.10
CA VAL A 83 16.74 -12.14 23.38
C VAL A 83 17.53 -11.11 22.56
N VAL A 84 18.86 -11.23 22.51
CA VAL A 84 19.70 -10.34 21.69
C VAL A 84 19.32 -10.43 20.21
N GLU A 85 19.09 -11.63 19.68
CA GLU A 85 18.64 -11.80 18.30
C GLU A 85 17.26 -11.18 18.06
N ALA A 86 16.30 -11.36 18.97
CA ALA A 86 14.97 -10.78 18.84
C ALA A 86 15.01 -9.24 18.80
N VAL A 87 15.90 -8.61 19.57
CA VAL A 87 16.16 -7.17 19.50
C VAL A 87 16.69 -6.79 18.13
N ARG A 88 17.73 -7.48 17.64
CA ARG A 88 18.41 -7.14 16.37
C ARG A 88 17.59 -7.42 15.13
N GLN A 89 16.63 -8.34 15.20
CA GLN A 89 15.64 -8.59 14.15
C GLN A 89 14.70 -7.41 13.90
N ARG A 90 14.57 -6.48 14.85
CA ARG A 90 13.72 -5.29 14.72
C ARG A 90 14.51 -3.99 14.73
N ASN A 91 15.62 -3.97 15.45
CA ASN A 91 16.38 -2.77 15.69
C ASN A 91 17.89 -3.02 15.73
N ALA A 92 18.60 -2.45 14.76
CA ALA A 92 20.04 -2.62 14.63
C ALA A 92 20.86 -1.88 15.70
N THR A 93 20.31 -0.82 16.33
CA THR A 93 21.12 0.19 17.05
C THR A 93 20.68 0.43 18.50
N ILE A 94 19.52 -0.09 18.93
CA ILE A 94 19.10 0.03 20.33
C ILE A 94 20.19 -0.55 21.25
N PRO A 95 20.61 0.18 22.29
CA PRO A 95 21.68 -0.27 23.16
C PRO A 95 21.25 -1.51 23.95
N VAL A 96 22.15 -2.49 24.00
CA VAL A 96 21.98 -3.73 24.77
C VAL A 96 23.14 -3.84 25.75
N PHE A 97 22.86 -3.78 27.04
CA PHE A 97 23.81 -3.96 28.13
C PHE A 97 23.69 -5.38 28.67
N LEU A 98 24.81 -6.09 28.74
CA LEU A 98 24.87 -7.40 29.40
C LEU A 98 25.16 -7.20 30.89
N LEU A 99 24.26 -7.67 31.74
CA LEU A 99 24.51 -7.86 33.17
C LEU A 99 25.21 -9.21 33.28
N ALA A 100 26.44 -9.24 33.77
CA ALA A 100 27.23 -10.46 33.87
C ALA A 100 28.26 -10.34 34.98
N ASP A 101 28.75 -11.48 35.48
CA ASP A 101 29.95 -11.53 36.30
C ASP A 101 31.22 -11.53 35.43
N ARG A 102 32.34 -11.00 35.95
CA ARG A 102 33.62 -10.88 35.21
C ARG A 102 34.09 -12.19 34.59
N SER A 103 33.91 -13.31 35.28
CA SER A 103 34.28 -14.64 34.78
C SER A 103 33.46 -15.05 33.57
N VAL A 104 32.17 -14.69 33.56
CA VAL A 104 31.21 -15.10 32.52
C VAL A 104 31.30 -14.22 31.29
N ALA A 105 31.58 -12.93 31.41
CA ALA A 105 31.73 -12.10 30.22
C ALA A 105 32.86 -12.54 29.26
N SER A 106 33.85 -13.27 29.77
CA SER A 106 34.91 -13.87 28.94
C SER A 106 34.42 -15.03 28.06
N THR A 107 33.24 -15.58 28.34
CA THR A 107 32.62 -16.69 27.58
C THR A 107 31.68 -16.19 26.48
N VAL A 108 31.38 -14.89 26.41
CA VAL A 108 30.47 -14.31 25.42
C VAL A 108 31.02 -14.53 24.00
N PRO A 109 30.28 -15.22 23.12
CA PRO A 109 30.72 -15.46 21.75
C PRO A 109 30.91 -14.15 20.97
N ALA A 110 31.88 -14.13 20.05
CA ALA A 110 32.13 -12.98 19.18
C ALA A 110 30.88 -12.56 18.36
N SER A 111 30.04 -13.52 18.00
CA SER A 111 28.76 -13.28 17.31
C SER A 111 27.81 -12.40 18.12
N ILE A 112 27.79 -12.56 19.45
CA ILE A 112 26.96 -11.76 20.36
C ILE A 112 27.66 -10.46 20.73
N MET A 113 28.98 -10.49 20.94
CA MET A 113 29.77 -9.29 21.24
C MET A 113 29.57 -8.19 20.17
N SER A 114 29.46 -8.57 18.90
CA SER A 114 29.18 -7.65 17.79
C SER A 114 27.77 -7.03 17.79
N LYS A 115 26.87 -7.56 18.63
CA LYS A 115 25.45 -7.18 18.73
C LYS A 115 25.11 -6.48 20.05
N VAL A 116 25.98 -6.50 21.05
CA VAL A 116 25.77 -5.81 22.33
C VAL A 116 26.55 -4.51 22.38
N SER A 117 26.15 -3.62 23.27
CA SER A 117 26.73 -2.27 23.40
C SER A 117 27.74 -2.18 24.52
N ASP A 118 27.51 -2.85 25.65
CA ASP A 118 28.35 -2.71 26.84
C ASP A 118 28.09 -3.81 27.89
N PHE A 119 28.91 -3.81 28.94
CA PHE A 119 28.80 -4.69 30.12
C PHE A 119 28.56 -3.89 31.40
N VAL A 120 27.81 -4.49 32.32
CA VAL A 120 27.56 -4.01 33.68
C VAL A 120 27.93 -5.11 34.67
N TRP A 121 28.84 -4.80 35.60
CA TRP A 121 29.24 -5.71 36.66
C TRP A 121 28.43 -5.42 37.93
N MET A 122 27.29 -6.09 38.09
CA MET A 122 26.27 -5.74 39.08
C MET A 122 26.77 -5.72 40.53
N LEU A 123 27.74 -6.56 40.88
CA LEU A 123 28.29 -6.68 42.24
C LEU A 123 29.56 -5.85 42.49
N GLU A 124 30.12 -5.22 41.45
CA GLU A 124 31.37 -4.45 41.55
C GLU A 124 31.16 -2.95 41.32
N ASP A 125 30.16 -2.57 40.54
CA ASP A 125 29.87 -1.18 40.20
C ASP A 125 28.83 -0.55 41.13
N THR A 126 28.92 0.77 41.33
CA THR A 126 27.87 1.51 42.05
C THR A 126 26.64 1.70 41.16
N VAL A 127 25.44 1.52 41.71
CA VAL A 127 24.16 1.70 40.99
C VAL A 127 24.04 3.09 40.34
N ASP A 128 24.51 4.16 40.98
CA ASP A 128 24.46 5.53 40.44
C ASP A 128 25.29 5.69 39.15
N PHE A 129 26.50 5.13 39.13
CA PHE A 129 27.36 5.15 37.95
C PHE A 129 26.74 4.37 36.78
N VAL A 130 26.24 3.17 37.06
CA VAL A 130 25.57 2.31 36.05
C VAL A 130 24.32 3.00 35.50
N GLY A 131 23.44 3.51 36.37
CA GLY A 131 22.26 4.26 35.97
C GLY A 131 22.58 5.46 35.08
N GLY A 132 23.65 6.22 35.39
CA GLY A 132 24.12 7.31 34.55
C GLY A 132 24.63 6.88 33.18
N ARG A 133 25.31 5.72 33.08
CA ARG A 133 25.77 5.16 31.79
C ARG A 133 24.60 4.76 30.90
N ILE A 134 23.58 4.12 31.47
CA ILE A 134 22.38 3.68 30.77
C ILE A 134 21.59 4.90 30.28
N GLU A 135 21.37 5.89 31.13
CA GLU A 135 20.74 7.16 30.74
C GLU A 135 21.49 7.82 29.57
N ALA A 136 22.82 7.89 29.65
CA ALA A 136 23.63 8.46 28.57
C ALA A 136 23.52 7.65 27.26
N ALA A 137 23.41 6.32 27.32
CA ALA A 137 23.21 5.47 26.15
C ALA A 137 21.83 5.68 25.52
N ILE A 138 20.77 5.76 26.34
CA ILE A 138 19.40 6.08 25.89
C ILE A 138 19.40 7.43 25.17
N LEU A 139 20.03 8.46 25.75
CA LEU A 139 20.09 9.80 25.15
C LEU A 139 20.86 9.82 23.83
N ARG A 140 21.96 9.07 23.73
CA ARG A 140 22.70 8.89 22.45
C ARG A 140 21.84 8.23 21.40
N TYR A 141 21.17 7.13 21.74
CA TYR A 141 20.27 6.41 20.84
C TYR A 141 19.14 7.32 20.33
N ARG A 142 18.49 8.08 21.22
CA ARG A 142 17.46 9.07 20.83
C ARG A 142 17.96 10.10 19.83
N GLY A 143 19.23 10.49 19.92
CA GLY A 143 19.86 11.41 18.97
C GLY A 143 20.00 10.85 17.55
N THR A 144 19.88 9.54 17.36
CA THR A 144 20.06 8.86 16.07
C THR A 144 18.77 8.29 15.48
N VAL A 145 17.69 8.20 16.26
CA VAL A 145 16.42 7.56 15.82
C VAL A 145 15.63 8.43 14.85
N LEU A 146 15.65 9.75 15.03
CA LEU A 146 14.82 10.64 14.22
C LEU A 146 15.50 10.90 12.86
N PRO A 147 14.77 10.75 11.74
CA PRO A 147 15.32 11.03 10.43
C PRO A 147 15.45 12.54 10.17
N PRO A 148 16.22 12.96 9.14
CA PRO A 148 16.74 14.32 9.04
C PRO A 148 15.70 15.44 9.10
N MET A 149 14.61 15.33 8.34
CA MET A 149 13.58 16.35 8.26
C MET A 149 12.72 16.37 9.53
N PHE A 150 12.28 15.20 10.01
CA PHE A 150 11.49 15.14 11.23
C PHE A 150 12.29 15.57 12.47
N ALA A 151 13.56 15.22 12.56
CA ALA A 151 14.45 15.67 13.63
C ALA A 151 14.56 17.20 13.67
N ALA A 152 14.75 17.83 12.50
CA ALA A 152 14.84 19.28 12.39
C ALA A 152 13.51 19.96 12.78
N LEU A 153 12.37 19.42 12.30
CA LEU A 153 11.04 19.93 12.63
C LEU A 153 10.69 19.78 14.12
N ALA A 154 11.01 18.63 14.70
CA ALA A 154 10.81 18.37 16.13
C ALA A 154 11.68 19.29 16.99
N LYS A 155 12.92 19.56 16.57
CA LYS A 155 13.80 20.54 17.23
C LYS A 155 13.19 21.94 17.14
N PHE A 156 12.81 22.40 15.95
CA PHE A 156 12.22 23.74 15.75
C PHE A 156 10.99 23.95 16.63
N ALA A 157 10.11 22.96 16.72
CA ALA A 157 8.90 23.04 17.55
C ALA A 157 9.20 23.36 19.03
N THR A 158 10.41 23.06 19.52
CA THR A 158 10.86 23.30 20.92
C THR A 158 11.59 24.62 21.16
N VAL A 159 11.93 25.40 20.12
CA VAL A 159 12.71 26.65 20.29
C VAL A 159 11.83 27.83 20.75
N HIS A 160 10.49 27.67 20.78
CA HIS A 160 9.49 28.63 21.33
C HIS A 160 9.66 30.08 20.84
N GLU A 161 10.03 30.29 19.58
CA GLU A 161 10.21 31.63 19.02
C GLU A 161 8.88 32.25 18.54
N TYR A 162 8.80 33.58 18.58
CA TYR A 162 7.69 34.33 17.98
C TYR A 162 7.85 34.39 16.46
N SER A 163 6.87 33.87 15.73
CA SER A 163 6.85 33.93 14.27
C SER A 163 6.24 35.24 13.75
N TRP A 164 6.94 35.91 12.84
CA TRP A 164 6.46 37.08 12.09
C TRP A 164 6.32 36.78 10.58
N HIS A 165 6.13 35.51 10.24
CA HIS A 165 6.08 34.98 8.87
C HIS A 165 4.86 34.08 8.70
N THR A 166 4.63 33.63 7.46
CA THR A 166 3.59 32.64 7.12
C THR A 166 3.87 31.26 7.73
N PRO A 167 2.85 30.45 8.03
CA PRO A 167 1.41 30.71 7.83
C PRO A 167 0.78 31.67 8.85
N GLY A 168 -0.30 32.36 8.46
CA GLY A 168 -0.93 33.43 9.25
C GLY A 168 -1.57 32.99 10.58
N HIS A 169 -1.71 31.69 10.84
CA HIS A 169 -2.14 31.19 12.15
C HIS A 169 -1.00 31.20 13.19
N THR A 170 0.26 31.42 12.77
CA THR A 170 1.45 31.57 13.63
C THR A 170 1.57 30.49 14.71
N GLY A 171 1.74 29.24 14.31
CA GLY A 171 1.80 28.12 15.25
C GLY A 171 0.46 27.77 15.92
N GLY A 172 -0.64 28.36 15.45
CA GLY A 172 -2.01 28.07 15.89
C GLY A 172 -2.65 29.19 16.73
N THR A 173 -1.90 30.22 17.11
CA THR A 173 -2.41 31.39 17.84
C THR A 173 -3.58 32.09 17.14
N GLY A 174 -3.62 32.10 15.80
CA GLY A 174 -4.74 32.63 15.04
C GLY A 174 -6.07 31.94 15.37
N PHE A 175 -6.04 30.61 15.55
CA PHE A 175 -7.23 29.82 15.88
C PHE A 175 -7.75 30.09 17.29
N LEU A 176 -6.88 30.50 18.22
CA LEU A 176 -7.27 30.81 19.60
C LEU A 176 -8.17 32.05 19.74
N LYS A 177 -8.39 32.79 18.65
CA LYS A 177 -9.15 34.05 18.64
C LYS A 177 -10.66 33.88 18.42
N SER A 178 -11.16 32.65 18.24
CA SER A 178 -12.60 32.37 18.11
C SER A 178 -12.99 31.02 18.72
N PRO A 179 -14.25 30.81 19.17
CA PRO A 179 -14.67 29.50 19.69
C PRO A 179 -14.52 28.35 18.68
N PRO A 180 -14.90 28.50 17.38
CA PRO A 180 -14.65 27.44 16.39
C PRO A 180 -13.16 27.16 16.17
N GLY A 181 -12.33 28.21 16.16
CA GLY A 181 -10.88 28.04 16.05
C GLY A 181 -10.28 27.37 17.28
N ARG A 182 -10.76 27.67 18.48
CA ARG A 182 -10.31 27.00 19.70
C ARG A 182 -10.63 25.51 19.67
N ALA A 183 -11.83 25.14 19.24
CA ALA A 183 -12.19 23.73 19.05
C ALA A 183 -11.28 23.03 18.02
N PHE A 184 -10.95 23.71 16.91
CA PHE A 184 -10.00 23.20 15.91
C PHE A 184 -8.59 23.00 16.50
N PHE A 185 -8.09 23.98 17.26
CA PHE A 185 -6.78 23.92 17.92
C PHE A 185 -6.71 22.77 18.94
N GLU A 186 -7.77 22.58 19.74
CA GLU A 186 -7.83 21.50 20.73
C GLU A 186 -7.94 20.12 20.07
N PHE A 187 -8.69 20.01 18.97
CA PHE A 187 -8.83 18.76 18.22
C PHE A 187 -7.50 18.31 17.58
N PHE A 188 -6.80 19.21 16.87
CA PHE A 188 -5.57 18.89 16.15
C PHE A 188 -4.31 18.95 17.03
N GLY A 189 -4.34 19.76 18.09
CA GLY A 189 -3.22 19.96 19.00
C GLY A 189 -2.16 20.94 18.48
N GLU A 190 -1.50 21.59 19.42
CA GLU A 190 -0.52 22.66 19.13
C GLU A 190 0.68 22.16 18.31
N ARG A 191 1.16 20.94 18.53
CA ARG A 191 2.38 20.43 17.88
C ARG A 191 2.24 20.32 16.36
N LEU A 192 1.07 19.94 15.86
CA LEU A 192 0.79 19.92 14.43
C LEU A 192 0.79 21.34 13.86
N LEU A 193 0.18 22.29 14.58
CA LEU A 193 0.08 23.67 14.11
C LEU A 193 1.41 24.42 14.20
N ARG A 194 2.29 24.07 15.15
CA ARG A 194 3.66 24.60 15.24
C ARG A 194 4.61 24.03 14.18
N SER A 195 4.27 22.87 13.62
CA SER A 195 5.06 22.23 12.56
C SER A 195 4.58 22.61 11.15
N ASP A 196 3.43 23.27 11.02
CA ASP A 196 3.00 23.92 9.78
C ASP A 196 3.75 25.25 9.59
N LEU A 197 4.83 25.17 8.80
CA LEU A 197 5.81 26.23 8.60
C LEU A 197 5.96 26.52 7.11
N SER A 198 6.72 27.58 6.81
CA SER A 198 7.06 27.96 5.44
C SER A 198 8.56 28.09 5.27
N ILE A 199 8.98 28.29 4.01
CA ILE A 199 10.38 28.51 3.62
C ILE A 199 11.06 29.69 4.36
N SER A 200 10.29 30.56 5.03
CA SER A 200 10.83 31.59 5.91
C SER A 200 11.68 31.02 7.06
N VAL A 201 11.49 29.76 7.44
CA VAL A 201 12.33 29.03 8.39
C VAL A 201 13.52 28.42 7.65
N GLY A 202 14.52 29.25 7.34
CA GLY A 202 15.64 28.88 6.47
C GLY A 202 16.47 27.67 6.93
N GLU A 203 16.47 27.36 8.23
CA GLU A 203 17.15 26.18 8.78
C GLU A 203 16.54 24.83 8.34
N LEU A 204 15.29 24.82 7.87
CA LEU A 204 14.61 23.62 7.35
C LEU A 204 14.85 23.41 5.84
N GLY A 205 15.47 24.39 5.16
CA GLY A 205 15.67 24.35 3.72
C GLY A 205 14.36 24.53 2.94
N SER A 206 14.32 23.96 1.74
CA SER A 206 13.21 24.13 0.79
C SER A 206 12.94 22.85 0.03
N LEU A 207 11.66 22.48 -0.09
CA LEU A 207 11.22 21.33 -0.89
C LEU A 207 11.53 21.53 -2.37
N LEU A 208 11.30 22.74 -2.89
CA LEU A 208 11.47 23.03 -4.31
C LEU A 208 12.96 23.15 -4.71
N ASP A 209 13.83 23.46 -3.75
CA ASP A 209 15.28 23.53 -3.97
C ASP A 209 16.01 22.25 -3.56
N HIS A 210 15.30 21.26 -3.01
CA HIS A 210 15.88 19.99 -2.52
C HIS A 210 17.06 20.21 -1.56
N SER A 211 16.89 21.15 -0.62
CA SER A 211 17.98 21.69 0.20
C SER A 211 17.74 21.48 1.71
N GLY A 212 18.80 21.67 2.51
CA GLY A 212 18.73 21.55 3.97
C GLY A 212 18.29 20.15 4.44
N PRO A 213 17.60 20.07 5.59
CA PRO A 213 17.00 18.84 6.11
C PRO A 213 16.10 18.11 5.11
N ILE A 214 15.35 18.82 4.26
CA ILE A 214 14.50 18.18 3.24
C ILE A 214 15.36 17.44 2.21
N GLY A 215 16.39 18.09 1.65
CA GLY A 215 17.32 17.42 0.71
C GLY A 215 18.12 16.29 1.36
N ALA A 216 18.43 16.39 2.66
CA ALA A 216 19.04 15.30 3.42
C ALA A 216 18.09 14.11 3.58
N SER A 217 16.80 14.37 3.83
CA SER A 217 15.74 13.35 3.87
C SER A 217 15.55 12.66 2.53
N GLU A 218 15.57 13.39 1.42
CA GLU A 218 15.49 12.79 0.07
C GLU A 218 16.66 11.85 -0.23
N LYS A 219 17.88 12.21 0.18
CA LYS A 219 19.07 11.33 0.08
C LYS A 219 18.93 10.11 1.00
N TYR A 220 18.39 10.31 2.19
CA TYR A 220 18.12 9.23 3.14
C TYR A 220 17.11 8.24 2.56
N ALA A 221 15.98 8.72 2.04
CA ALA A 221 14.99 7.92 1.34
C ALA A 221 15.59 7.21 0.12
N ALA A 222 16.43 7.87 -0.68
CA ALA A 222 17.08 7.24 -1.84
C ALA A 222 17.93 6.03 -1.44
N ARG A 223 18.68 6.12 -0.33
CA ARG A 223 19.44 4.98 0.22
C ARG A 223 18.51 3.85 0.67
N VAL A 224 17.49 4.16 1.47
CA VAL A 224 16.56 3.16 2.03
C VAL A 224 15.83 2.42 0.90
N PHE A 225 15.27 3.17 -0.05
CA PHE A 225 14.48 2.63 -1.16
C PHE A 225 15.33 2.15 -2.35
N GLY A 226 16.66 2.24 -2.29
CA GLY A 226 17.56 1.68 -3.30
C GLY A 226 17.50 2.37 -4.67
N SER A 227 17.39 3.70 -4.67
CA SER A 227 17.35 4.55 -5.86
C SER A 227 18.56 5.48 -5.95
N HIS A 228 18.85 6.02 -7.13
CA HIS A 228 19.87 7.06 -7.29
C HIS A 228 19.39 8.39 -6.71
N ARG A 229 18.10 8.70 -6.87
CA ARG A 229 17.46 9.93 -6.40
C ARG A 229 16.05 9.64 -5.94
N SER A 230 15.59 10.35 -4.91
CA SER A 230 14.21 10.33 -4.45
C SER A 230 13.70 11.75 -4.27
N TYR A 231 12.39 11.97 -4.48
CA TYR A 231 11.74 13.26 -4.32
C TYR A 231 10.52 13.11 -3.42
N HIS A 232 10.37 13.98 -2.43
CA HIS A 232 9.10 14.06 -1.68
C HIS A 232 8.03 14.72 -2.52
N VAL A 233 6.83 14.12 -2.56
CA VAL A 233 5.66 14.71 -3.19
C VAL A 233 4.56 14.85 -2.13
N THR A 234 3.94 16.02 -2.08
CA THR A 234 2.92 16.39 -1.08
C THR A 234 1.51 16.44 -1.65
N ASN A 235 1.29 15.88 -2.84
CA ASN A 235 -0.01 15.81 -3.51
C ASN A 235 -0.26 14.44 -4.18
N GLY A 236 0.20 13.38 -3.50
CA GLY A 236 0.01 11.96 -3.81
C GLY A 236 0.72 11.47 -5.08
N SER A 237 0.70 10.15 -5.30
CA SER A 237 1.21 9.56 -6.56
C SER A 237 0.49 10.07 -7.80
N SER A 238 -0.72 10.61 -7.65
CA SER A 238 -1.41 11.34 -8.72
C SER A 238 -0.56 12.46 -9.30
N THR A 239 0.13 13.21 -8.44
CA THR A 239 1.06 14.25 -8.86
C THR A 239 2.39 13.67 -9.31
N SER A 240 2.89 12.64 -8.63
CA SER A 240 4.13 11.96 -9.00
C SER A 240 4.12 11.44 -10.45
N ASN A 241 3.01 10.82 -10.88
CA ASN A 241 2.85 10.34 -12.26
C ASN A 241 2.86 11.49 -13.28
N ARG A 242 2.23 12.62 -12.94
CA ARG A 242 2.19 13.82 -13.81
C ARG A 242 3.60 14.38 -14.00
N VAL A 243 4.34 14.54 -12.90
CA VAL A 243 5.72 15.03 -12.92
C VAL A 243 6.59 14.16 -13.83
N ILE A 244 6.57 12.83 -13.64
CA ILE A 244 7.42 11.91 -14.41
C ILE A 244 7.07 11.93 -15.89
N LEU A 245 5.77 11.83 -16.23
CA LEU A 245 5.35 11.74 -17.62
C LEU A 245 5.60 13.06 -18.36
N MET A 246 5.30 14.22 -17.75
CA MET A 246 5.55 15.53 -18.36
C MET A 246 7.05 15.85 -18.47
N ALA A 247 7.89 15.30 -17.59
CA ALA A 247 9.35 15.39 -17.72
C ALA A 247 9.87 14.49 -18.85
N SER A 248 9.10 13.47 -19.24
CA SER A 248 9.54 12.42 -20.16
C SER A 248 9.03 12.56 -21.59
N VAL A 249 7.83 13.12 -21.78
CA VAL A 249 7.07 13.09 -23.05
C VAL A 249 6.47 14.47 -23.35
N SER A 250 6.59 14.91 -24.61
CA SER A 250 5.95 16.14 -25.12
C SER A 250 4.75 15.85 -26.01
N ARG A 251 4.06 16.91 -26.46
CA ARG A 251 2.95 16.81 -27.42
C ARG A 251 3.36 16.03 -28.67
N ASP A 252 2.45 15.19 -29.14
CA ASP A 252 2.57 14.35 -30.33
C ASP A 252 3.71 13.29 -30.26
N GLN A 253 4.24 13.03 -29.07
CA GLN A 253 5.16 11.90 -28.84
C GLN A 253 4.43 10.69 -28.27
N ILE A 254 4.90 9.50 -28.63
CA ILE A 254 4.27 8.24 -28.20
C ILE A 254 4.70 7.88 -26.78
N ALA A 255 3.72 7.55 -25.93
CA ALA A 255 3.92 6.89 -24.65
C ALA A 255 3.25 5.50 -24.67
N LEU A 256 3.96 4.49 -24.19
CA LEU A 256 3.39 3.16 -23.98
C LEU A 256 2.69 3.16 -22.61
N CYS A 257 1.41 2.83 -22.58
CA CYS A 257 0.62 2.96 -21.37
C CYS A 257 -0.11 1.66 -21.07
N ASP A 258 0.10 1.10 -19.89
CA ASP A 258 -0.79 0.07 -19.37
C ASP A 258 -2.25 0.55 -19.44
N ARG A 259 -3.14 -0.25 -20.04
CA ARG A 259 -4.57 0.10 -20.07
C ARG A 259 -5.19 0.03 -18.67
N ASN A 260 -4.55 -0.68 -17.74
CA ASN A 260 -4.81 -0.65 -16.31
C ASN A 260 -4.07 0.52 -15.60
N CYS A 261 -3.97 1.68 -16.24
CA CYS A 261 -3.37 2.85 -15.62
C CYS A 261 -4.39 3.61 -14.76
N HIS A 262 -3.92 4.18 -13.66
CA HIS A 262 -4.71 5.05 -12.81
C HIS A 262 -5.11 6.33 -13.57
N LYS A 263 -6.24 6.95 -13.18
CA LYS A 263 -6.73 8.23 -13.73
C LYS A 263 -5.68 9.35 -13.77
N SER A 264 -4.68 9.32 -12.91
CA SER A 264 -3.57 10.29 -12.97
C SER A 264 -2.70 10.16 -14.22
N ALA A 265 -2.54 8.96 -14.77
CA ALA A 265 -1.84 8.74 -16.04
C ALA A 265 -2.66 9.33 -17.20
N GLU A 266 -3.98 9.14 -17.21
CA GLU A 266 -4.90 9.81 -18.15
C GLU A 266 -4.71 11.33 -18.12
N HIS A 267 -4.76 11.93 -16.93
CA HIS A 267 -4.54 13.37 -16.77
C HIS A 267 -3.15 13.78 -17.28
N ALA A 268 -2.11 13.00 -16.96
CA ALA A 268 -0.75 13.30 -17.38
C ALA A 268 -0.59 13.27 -18.90
N MET A 269 -1.21 12.29 -19.59
CA MET A 269 -1.22 12.21 -21.05
C MET A 269 -1.98 13.37 -21.69
N THR A 270 -3.12 13.74 -21.09
CA THR A 270 -3.92 14.88 -21.54
C THR A 270 -3.14 16.20 -21.41
N MET A 271 -2.44 16.42 -20.29
CA MET A 271 -1.68 17.64 -20.05
C MET A 271 -0.38 17.72 -20.86
N SER A 272 0.31 16.58 -21.07
CA SER A 272 1.55 16.55 -21.88
C SER A 272 1.27 16.60 -23.38
N GLY A 273 0.06 16.20 -23.80
CA GLY A 273 -0.27 15.97 -25.21
C GLY A 273 0.36 14.69 -25.78
N ALA A 274 0.80 13.77 -24.92
CA ALA A 274 1.30 12.47 -25.33
C ALA A 274 0.23 11.68 -26.10
N ILE A 275 0.67 10.90 -27.08
CA ILE A 275 -0.18 9.95 -27.81
C ILE A 275 -0.05 8.59 -27.13
N PRO A 276 -1.09 8.12 -26.43
CA PRO A 276 -1.06 6.81 -25.80
C PRO A 276 -1.11 5.69 -26.83
N THR A 277 -0.21 4.72 -26.68
CA THR A 277 -0.35 3.39 -27.28
C THR A 277 -0.51 2.39 -26.14
N TYR A 278 -1.66 1.73 -26.08
CA TYR A 278 -2.04 0.94 -24.92
C TYR A 278 -1.45 -0.48 -24.93
N LEU A 279 -0.97 -0.90 -23.76
CA LEU A 279 -0.59 -2.26 -23.44
C LEU A 279 -1.77 -2.91 -22.73
N VAL A 280 -2.41 -3.88 -23.38
CA VAL A 280 -3.67 -4.47 -22.88
C VAL A 280 -3.36 -5.64 -21.95
N PRO A 281 -3.78 -5.60 -20.67
CA PRO A 281 -3.64 -6.71 -19.74
C PRO A 281 -4.58 -7.88 -20.06
N THR A 282 -4.37 -9.01 -19.39
CA THR A 282 -5.35 -10.11 -19.34
C THR A 282 -6.42 -9.84 -18.28
N ARG A 283 -7.45 -10.68 -18.23
CA ARG A 283 -8.49 -10.65 -17.19
C ARG A 283 -9.04 -12.05 -16.99
N ASN A 284 -9.40 -12.40 -15.75
CA ASN A 284 -10.02 -13.69 -15.44
C ASN A 284 -11.55 -13.59 -15.33
N HIS A 285 -12.20 -14.71 -15.06
CA HIS A 285 -13.66 -14.83 -14.96
C HIS A 285 -14.30 -14.06 -13.79
N TYR A 286 -13.52 -13.60 -12.80
CA TYR A 286 -13.98 -12.71 -11.72
C TYR A 286 -13.89 -11.23 -12.10
N GLY A 287 -13.37 -10.89 -13.29
CA GLY A 287 -13.08 -9.52 -13.67
C GLY A 287 -11.77 -8.97 -13.09
N ILE A 288 -10.99 -9.80 -12.37
CA ILE A 288 -9.67 -9.41 -11.86
C ILE A 288 -8.75 -9.18 -13.05
N ILE A 289 -8.08 -8.03 -13.03
CA ILE A 289 -7.13 -7.66 -14.08
C ILE A 289 -5.84 -8.44 -13.86
N GLY A 290 -5.47 -9.22 -14.87
CA GLY A 290 -4.25 -9.99 -14.92
C GLY A 290 -3.05 -9.18 -15.41
N PRO A 291 -1.89 -9.83 -15.56
CA PRO A 291 -0.71 -9.17 -16.10
C PRO A 291 -0.85 -8.93 -17.62
N ILE A 292 -0.08 -7.97 -18.13
CA ILE A 292 0.17 -7.82 -19.57
C ILE A 292 1.01 -9.01 -20.03
N PRO A 293 0.57 -9.80 -21.02
CA PRO A 293 1.34 -10.94 -21.52
C PRO A 293 2.72 -10.53 -22.07
N PRO A 294 3.80 -11.28 -21.78
CA PRO A 294 5.16 -11.00 -22.27
C PRO A 294 5.25 -10.82 -23.78
N GLU A 295 4.50 -11.60 -24.56
CA GLU A 295 4.49 -11.53 -26.02
C GLU A 295 4.00 -10.17 -26.55
N ARG A 296 3.15 -9.47 -25.79
CA ARG A 296 2.65 -8.11 -26.11
C ARG A 296 3.67 -7.01 -25.79
N LEU A 297 4.73 -7.33 -25.04
CA LEU A 297 5.77 -6.39 -24.61
C LEU A 297 7.03 -6.47 -25.49
N THR A 298 7.07 -7.40 -26.44
CA THR A 298 8.20 -7.52 -27.37
C THR A 298 8.28 -6.32 -28.31
N ALA A 299 9.49 -6.00 -28.80
CA ALA A 299 9.69 -4.88 -29.73
C ALA A 299 8.87 -5.00 -31.03
N VAL A 300 8.58 -6.23 -31.47
CA VAL A 300 7.72 -6.48 -32.64
C VAL A 300 6.27 -6.16 -32.31
N ALA A 301 5.74 -6.66 -31.19
CA ALA A 301 4.36 -6.40 -30.77
C ALA A 301 4.11 -4.91 -30.49
N ILE A 302 5.08 -4.22 -29.87
CA ILE A 302 5.00 -2.77 -29.64
C ILE A 302 4.93 -2.01 -30.97
N ARG A 303 5.75 -2.39 -31.96
CA ARG A 303 5.69 -1.76 -33.29
C ARG A 303 4.34 -1.98 -33.96
N GLN A 304 3.80 -3.19 -33.87
CA GLN A 304 2.46 -3.51 -34.38
C GLN A 304 1.37 -2.70 -33.67
N ALA A 305 1.45 -2.54 -32.36
CA ALA A 305 0.51 -1.71 -31.59
C ALA A 305 0.58 -0.23 -32.00
N ILE A 306 1.79 0.29 -32.23
CA ILE A 306 2.01 1.64 -32.76
C ILE A 306 1.43 1.75 -34.18
N ASP A 307 1.67 0.79 -35.06
CA ASP A 307 1.13 0.75 -36.43
C ASP A 307 -0.41 0.67 -36.48
N ALA A 308 -1.02 -0.02 -35.53
CA ALA A 308 -2.47 -0.11 -35.39
C ALA A 308 -3.10 1.16 -34.79
N ASN A 309 -2.33 2.02 -34.11
CA ASN A 309 -2.84 3.23 -33.48
C ASN A 309 -2.99 4.36 -34.52
N PRO A 310 -4.22 4.77 -34.88
CA PRO A 310 -4.46 5.74 -35.95
C PRO A 310 -3.90 7.13 -35.62
N LEU A 311 -3.73 7.45 -34.33
CA LEU A 311 -3.13 8.71 -33.91
C LEU A 311 -1.63 8.80 -34.25
N THR A 312 -0.97 7.69 -34.58
CA THR A 312 0.49 7.68 -34.84
C THR A 312 0.84 7.76 -36.32
N ALA A 313 -0.12 7.60 -37.24
CA ALA A 313 0.14 7.44 -38.66
C ALA A 313 0.80 8.68 -39.31
N GLY A 314 0.53 9.89 -38.78
CA GLY A 314 1.10 11.15 -39.27
C GLY A 314 2.39 11.60 -38.55
N LEU A 315 2.86 10.84 -37.56
CA LEU A 315 4.01 11.26 -36.74
C LEU A 315 5.34 11.05 -37.47
N LYS A 316 6.20 12.07 -37.43
CA LYS A 316 7.56 11.98 -37.97
C LYS A 316 8.46 11.03 -37.17
N ASP A 317 8.29 11.06 -35.86
CA ASP A 317 9.03 10.21 -34.92
C ASP A 317 8.05 9.29 -34.21
N ARG A 318 8.14 7.99 -34.55
CA ARG A 318 7.28 6.94 -34.01
C ARG A 318 7.99 6.12 -32.94
N GLN A 319 9.15 6.57 -32.46
CA GLN A 319 9.85 5.93 -31.35
C GLN A 319 9.20 6.32 -30.03
N PRO A 320 8.66 5.37 -29.24
CA PRO A 320 8.08 5.68 -27.94
C PRO A 320 9.13 6.23 -26.97
N LYS A 321 8.73 7.19 -26.15
CA LYS A 321 9.64 7.93 -25.25
C LYS A 321 9.63 7.43 -23.82
N HIS A 322 8.53 6.81 -23.41
CA HIS A 322 8.25 6.42 -22.04
C HIS A 322 7.29 5.24 -22.03
N ALA A 323 7.44 4.33 -21.08
CA ALA A 323 6.44 3.31 -20.78
C ALA A 323 6.03 3.38 -19.30
N ILE A 324 4.73 3.38 -19.03
CA ILE A 324 4.17 3.31 -17.67
C ILE A 324 3.43 1.99 -17.47
N ILE A 325 3.80 1.24 -16.42
CA ILE A 325 3.21 -0.05 -16.03
C ILE A 325 2.77 0.03 -14.57
N THR A 326 1.54 -0.39 -14.28
CA THR A 326 1.06 -0.46 -12.89
C THR A 326 1.60 -1.73 -12.22
N ASN A 327 2.41 -1.60 -11.16
CA ASN A 327 2.99 -2.75 -10.47
C ASN A 327 3.05 -2.54 -8.94
N SER A 328 2.41 -3.37 -8.11
CA SER A 328 1.49 -4.44 -8.47
C SER A 328 0.15 -3.91 -8.99
N THR A 329 -0.66 -4.80 -9.57
CA THR A 329 -2.07 -4.48 -9.83
C THR A 329 -2.82 -4.25 -8.51
N TYR A 330 -4.01 -3.68 -8.59
CA TYR A 330 -4.85 -3.43 -7.40
C TYR A 330 -5.08 -4.70 -6.58
N ASP A 331 -5.37 -5.81 -7.26
CA ASP A 331 -5.64 -7.12 -6.66
C ASP A 331 -4.37 -7.89 -6.25
N GLY A 332 -3.19 -7.27 -6.36
CA GLY A 332 -1.92 -7.82 -5.85
C GLY A 332 -1.15 -8.70 -6.82
N LEU A 333 -1.31 -8.53 -8.13
CA LEU A 333 -0.45 -9.23 -9.09
C LEU A 333 0.85 -8.47 -9.30
N CYS A 334 1.96 -9.08 -8.89
CA CYS A 334 3.31 -8.50 -8.93
C CYS A 334 4.12 -9.09 -10.07
N TYR A 335 4.52 -8.25 -11.01
CA TYR A 335 5.31 -8.65 -12.17
C TYR A 335 6.75 -8.98 -11.78
N ASN A 336 7.40 -9.86 -12.54
CA ASN A 336 8.84 -9.94 -12.59
C ASN A 336 9.36 -8.71 -13.36
N VAL A 337 9.89 -7.72 -12.65
CA VAL A 337 10.30 -6.45 -13.26
C VAL A 337 11.57 -6.59 -14.09
N THR A 338 12.44 -7.56 -13.80
CA THR A 338 13.63 -7.82 -14.62
C THR A 338 13.25 -8.26 -16.03
N ARG A 339 12.20 -9.09 -16.13
CA ARG A 339 11.63 -9.50 -17.41
C ARG A 339 10.94 -8.34 -18.13
N LEU A 340 10.25 -7.46 -17.40
CA LEU A 340 9.67 -6.23 -17.98
C LEU A 340 10.75 -5.29 -18.52
N GLU A 341 11.84 -5.09 -17.77
CA GLU A 341 12.99 -4.27 -18.19
C GLU A 341 13.64 -4.81 -19.46
N GLU A 342 13.79 -6.14 -19.57
CA GLU A 342 14.32 -6.80 -20.78
C GLU A 342 13.43 -6.53 -22.00
N LEU A 343 12.12 -6.80 -21.87
CA LEU A 343 11.17 -6.75 -22.99
C LEU A 343 10.91 -5.29 -23.43
N LEU A 344 10.50 -4.43 -22.50
CA LEU A 344 10.18 -3.04 -22.79
C LEU A 344 11.43 -2.20 -23.05
N GLY A 345 12.55 -2.51 -22.39
CA GLY A 345 13.83 -1.83 -22.59
C GLY A 345 14.37 -1.97 -24.01
N ALA A 346 13.90 -2.93 -24.82
CA ALA A 346 14.21 -2.99 -26.24
C ALA A 346 13.51 -1.90 -27.08
N SER A 347 12.44 -1.29 -26.55
CA SER A 347 11.59 -0.33 -27.25
C SER A 347 11.61 1.07 -26.66
N VAL A 348 11.91 1.23 -25.37
CA VAL A 348 11.95 2.53 -24.70
C VAL A 348 13.17 2.66 -23.80
N ASP A 349 13.59 3.90 -23.55
CA ASP A 349 14.72 4.19 -22.64
C ASP A 349 14.28 4.62 -21.25
N ARG A 350 12.97 4.81 -21.04
CA ARG A 350 12.40 5.25 -19.77
C ARG A 350 11.22 4.35 -19.41
N LEU A 351 11.34 3.67 -18.28
CA LEU A 351 10.32 2.80 -17.72
C LEU A 351 9.84 3.39 -16.40
N HIS A 352 8.54 3.43 -16.20
CA HIS A 352 7.91 3.92 -14.99
C HIS A 352 7.00 2.83 -14.43
N PHE A 353 7.36 2.32 -13.27
CA PHE A 353 6.50 1.45 -12.49
C PHE A 353 5.63 2.31 -11.57
N ASP A 354 4.32 2.33 -11.80
CA ASP A 354 3.40 2.92 -10.85
C ASP A 354 3.17 1.96 -9.69
N GLU A 355 3.97 2.14 -8.64
CA GLU A 355 4.02 1.32 -7.44
C GLU A 355 3.24 1.94 -6.27
N ALA A 356 2.18 2.68 -6.58
CA ALA A 356 1.39 3.39 -5.57
C ALA A 356 0.90 2.44 -4.45
N TRP A 357 0.56 1.19 -4.80
CA TRP A 357 0.10 0.14 -3.90
C TRP A 357 1.20 -0.81 -3.41
N TYR A 358 2.49 -0.48 -3.61
CA TYR A 358 3.55 -1.47 -3.50
C TYR A 358 4.88 -0.96 -2.92
N GLY A 359 4.83 0.17 -2.19
CA GLY A 359 6.03 0.80 -1.64
C GLY A 359 6.79 -0.01 -0.58
N TYR A 360 6.22 -1.09 -0.05
CA TYR A 360 6.86 -1.97 0.93
C TYR A 360 7.70 -3.10 0.32
N ALA A 361 7.54 -3.37 -0.98
CA ALA A 361 8.06 -4.59 -1.60
C ALA A 361 9.56 -4.80 -1.41
N ARG A 362 10.33 -3.72 -1.44
CA ARG A 362 11.79 -3.77 -1.26
C ARG A 362 12.22 -4.39 0.07
N PHE A 363 11.41 -4.26 1.10
CA PHE A 363 11.80 -4.58 2.46
C PHE A 363 11.53 -6.04 2.85
N ASN A 364 10.95 -6.84 1.95
CA ASN A 364 10.74 -8.26 2.18
C ASN A 364 11.33 -9.14 1.06
N PRO A 365 12.16 -10.15 1.39
CA PRO A 365 12.76 -11.04 0.38
C PRO A 365 11.77 -11.78 -0.52
N ILE A 366 10.53 -12.00 -0.08
CA ILE A 366 9.50 -12.68 -0.90
C ILE A 366 9.21 -11.94 -2.22
N TYR A 367 9.44 -10.63 -2.27
CA TYR A 367 9.18 -9.80 -3.45
C TYR A 367 10.43 -9.54 -4.30
N ARG A 368 11.53 -10.28 -4.09
CA ARG A 368 12.78 -10.12 -4.87
C ARG A 368 12.50 -10.12 -6.37
N ASP A 369 13.10 -9.17 -7.09
CA ASP A 369 12.99 -8.97 -8.54
C ASP A 369 11.58 -8.60 -9.04
N ARG A 370 10.69 -8.12 -8.15
CA ARG A 370 9.29 -7.79 -8.49
C ARG A 370 8.87 -6.35 -8.25
N PHE A 371 9.82 -5.44 -8.02
CA PHE A 371 9.59 -4.01 -7.82
C PHE A 371 10.68 -3.18 -8.50
N GLY A 372 10.35 -1.99 -8.99
CA GLY A 372 11.19 -1.19 -9.90
C GLY A 372 12.57 -0.81 -9.33
N MET A 373 12.69 -0.68 -8.00
CA MET A 373 13.96 -0.41 -7.32
C MET A 373 14.66 -1.68 -6.81
N HIS A 374 14.57 -2.81 -7.54
CA HIS A 374 15.15 -4.12 -7.17
C HIS A 374 16.68 -4.16 -7.12
N GLY A 375 17.28 -4.94 -6.23
CA GLY A 375 18.75 -5.02 -6.13
C GLY A 375 19.42 -3.72 -5.66
N ASP A 376 20.72 -3.57 -5.95
CA ASP A 376 21.53 -2.41 -5.56
C ASP A 376 21.57 -1.36 -6.68
N PRO A 377 21.32 -0.07 -6.40
CA PRO A 377 21.41 0.98 -7.41
C PRO A 377 22.78 1.04 -8.11
N ARG A 378 23.88 0.67 -7.43
CA ARG A 378 25.24 0.67 -8.01
C ARG A 378 25.40 -0.32 -9.17
N ASP A 379 24.56 -1.34 -9.24
CA ASP A 379 24.56 -2.36 -10.29
C ASP A 379 23.63 -2.00 -11.48
N HIS A 380 22.99 -0.82 -11.42
CA HIS A 380 22.16 -0.29 -12.50
C HIS A 380 23.00 0.48 -13.51
N THR A 381 23.39 -0.18 -14.59
CA THR A 381 24.32 0.33 -15.59
C THR A 381 23.65 1.29 -16.59
N ALA A 382 24.45 2.15 -17.22
CA ALA A 382 23.97 3.18 -18.14
C ALA A 382 23.35 2.62 -19.45
N ASP A 383 23.55 1.33 -19.76
CA ASP A 383 22.93 0.63 -20.88
C ASP A 383 21.54 0.06 -20.55
N LYS A 384 21.12 0.00 -19.29
CA LYS A 384 19.74 -0.34 -18.89
C LYS A 384 18.81 0.87 -19.06
N PRO A 385 17.49 0.69 -19.23
CA PRO A 385 16.57 1.84 -19.24
C PRO A 385 16.66 2.64 -17.94
N THR A 386 16.39 3.94 -18.01
CA THR A 386 16.13 4.75 -16.81
C THR A 386 14.80 4.30 -16.21
N VAL A 387 14.79 3.97 -14.91
CA VAL A 387 13.61 3.46 -14.21
C VAL A 387 13.08 4.50 -13.23
N PHE A 388 11.77 4.71 -13.22
CA PHE A 388 11.05 5.48 -12.23
C PHE A 388 10.13 4.55 -11.45
N ALA A 389 9.97 4.79 -10.15
CA ALA A 389 8.93 4.18 -9.34
C ALA A 389 8.17 5.26 -8.56
N THR A 390 6.85 5.24 -8.61
CA THR A 390 5.99 6.15 -7.83
C THR A 390 5.31 5.39 -6.72
N GLN A 391 5.46 5.85 -5.48
CA GLN A 391 4.91 5.16 -4.32
C GLN A 391 4.00 6.12 -3.54
N SER A 392 2.78 5.69 -3.23
CA SER A 392 1.89 6.42 -2.34
C SER A 392 2.17 5.93 -0.93
N THR A 393 3.05 6.62 -0.25
CA THR A 393 3.51 6.25 1.10
C THR A 393 2.33 6.05 2.05
N HIS A 394 1.30 6.88 1.94
CA HIS A 394 0.10 6.81 2.78
C HIS A 394 -0.85 5.63 2.52
N LYS A 395 -0.64 4.84 1.46
CA LYS A 395 -1.52 3.71 1.15
C LYS A 395 -1.17 2.48 1.98
N LEU A 396 0.06 1.99 1.85
CA LEU A 396 0.50 0.73 2.47
C LEU A 396 1.81 0.83 3.25
N LEU A 397 2.37 2.04 3.34
CA LEU A 397 3.32 2.40 4.39
C LEU A 397 2.62 3.34 5.39
N ALA A 398 3.36 3.95 6.31
CA ALA A 398 2.81 4.79 7.37
C ALA A 398 3.13 6.26 7.12
N ALA A 399 2.24 6.98 6.42
CA ALA A 399 2.37 8.42 6.18
C ALA A 399 1.00 9.10 6.08
N LEU A 400 0.98 10.44 6.23
CA LEU A 400 -0.24 11.22 6.05
C LEU A 400 -0.70 11.17 4.59
N SER A 401 -2.02 11.19 4.37
CA SER A 401 -2.59 11.31 3.03
C SER A 401 -1.92 12.42 2.22
N GLN A 402 -1.82 12.22 0.90
CA GLN A 402 -1.04 13.03 -0.04
C GLN A 402 0.49 12.83 0.02
N ALA A 403 1.05 12.16 1.03
CA ALA A 403 2.46 11.80 1.03
C ALA A 403 2.77 10.77 -0.07
N SER A 404 3.79 11.06 -0.88
CA SER A 404 4.28 10.17 -1.93
C SER A 404 5.78 10.35 -2.15
N PHE A 405 6.42 9.35 -2.73
CA PHE A 405 7.77 9.43 -3.28
C PHE A 405 7.78 9.21 -4.79
N ILE A 406 8.70 9.91 -5.46
CA ILE A 406 9.24 9.50 -6.77
C ILE A 406 10.64 8.96 -6.52
N HIS A 407 10.92 7.74 -6.98
CA HIS A 407 12.26 7.15 -6.98
C HIS A 407 12.79 7.05 -8.41
N VAL A 408 14.08 7.32 -8.61
CA VAL A 408 14.73 7.33 -9.93
C VAL A 408 15.99 6.48 -9.90
N ARG A 409 16.12 5.61 -10.91
CA ARG A 409 17.35 4.92 -11.30
C ARG A 409 17.77 5.37 -12.69
N ASP A 410 18.77 6.22 -12.73
CA ASP A 410 19.40 6.66 -13.97
C ASP A 410 19.99 5.50 -14.77
N GLY A 411 19.61 5.40 -16.04
CA GLY A 411 20.13 4.46 -17.04
C GLY A 411 20.33 5.18 -18.38
N ARG A 412 19.84 4.62 -19.48
CA ARG A 412 19.82 5.27 -20.80
C ARG A 412 18.91 6.49 -20.78
N ARG A 413 19.38 7.58 -21.40
CA ARG A 413 18.67 8.88 -21.51
C ARG A 413 18.04 9.35 -20.18
N PRO A 414 18.83 9.43 -19.09
CA PRO A 414 18.31 9.87 -17.80
C PRO A 414 17.89 11.34 -17.89
N ILE A 415 17.01 11.77 -16.97
CA ILE A 415 16.59 13.18 -16.89
C ILE A 415 17.44 13.86 -15.80
N PRO A 416 18.37 14.77 -16.15
CA PRO A 416 19.16 15.49 -15.17
C PRO A 416 18.29 16.22 -14.16
N HIS A 417 18.77 16.34 -12.92
CA HIS A 417 18.02 16.94 -11.82
C HIS A 417 17.40 18.31 -12.18
N GLY A 418 18.18 19.23 -12.76
CA GLY A 418 17.67 20.56 -13.11
C GLY A 418 16.44 20.51 -14.05
N LEU A 419 16.45 19.65 -15.07
CA LEU A 419 15.32 19.52 -15.99
C LEU A 419 14.11 18.83 -15.33
N PHE A 420 14.37 17.82 -14.49
CA PHE A 420 13.30 17.15 -13.75
C PHE A 420 12.64 18.10 -12.75
N ASN A 421 13.43 18.95 -12.08
CA ASN A 421 12.93 19.87 -11.07
C ASN A 421 12.00 20.93 -11.65
N GLU A 422 12.24 21.42 -12.87
CA GLU A 422 11.29 22.33 -13.55
C GLU A 422 9.89 21.72 -13.64
N THR A 423 9.80 20.44 -13.99
CA THR A 423 8.51 19.75 -14.07
C THR A 423 7.94 19.45 -12.68
N PHE A 424 8.80 19.12 -11.71
CA PHE A 424 8.39 18.96 -10.31
C PHE A 424 7.75 20.24 -9.76
N MET A 425 8.38 21.39 -9.96
CA MET A 425 7.89 22.70 -9.52
C MET A 425 6.57 23.11 -10.21
N MET A 426 6.32 22.69 -11.46
CA MET A 426 5.04 22.94 -12.14
C MET A 426 3.84 22.31 -11.42
N HIS A 427 4.07 21.26 -10.63
CA HIS A 427 3.00 20.53 -9.95
C HIS A 427 3.05 20.62 -8.42
N ALA A 428 4.14 21.12 -7.86
CA ALA A 428 4.29 21.31 -6.42
C ALA A 428 3.68 22.66 -5.96
N SER A 429 3.16 22.68 -4.74
CA SER A 429 2.80 23.95 -4.08
C SER A 429 4.09 24.67 -3.66
N THR A 430 4.13 26.00 -3.84
CA THR A 430 5.18 26.86 -3.26
C THR A 430 5.11 26.97 -1.74
N SER A 431 4.03 26.47 -1.14
CA SER A 431 3.82 26.36 0.31
C SER A 431 3.39 24.93 0.67
N PRO A 432 4.33 23.97 0.69
CA PRO A 432 4.01 22.58 1.02
C PRO A 432 3.77 22.40 2.52
N CYS A 433 2.89 21.46 2.88
CA CYS A 433 2.63 21.11 4.28
C CYS A 433 3.78 20.26 4.83
N TYR A 434 4.61 20.83 5.70
CA TYR A 434 5.80 20.17 6.26
C TYR A 434 5.49 18.90 7.07
N PRO A 435 4.36 18.79 7.80
CA PRO A 435 3.92 17.53 8.40
C PRO A 435 3.83 16.36 7.40
N ILE A 436 3.41 16.62 6.15
CA ILE A 436 3.34 15.58 5.11
C ILE A 436 4.76 15.10 4.75
N ILE A 437 5.70 16.04 4.56
CA ILE A 437 7.12 15.73 4.28
C ILE A 437 7.73 14.94 5.44
N ALA A 438 7.49 15.38 6.68
CA ALA A 438 7.97 14.69 7.87
C ALA A 438 7.40 13.27 7.99
N SER A 439 6.13 13.06 7.65
CA SER A 439 5.54 11.71 7.64
C SER A 439 6.18 10.78 6.61
N ASN A 440 6.56 11.31 5.44
CA ASN A 440 7.35 10.58 4.44
C ASN A 440 8.74 10.19 4.98
N ASP A 441 9.42 11.14 5.63
CA ASP A 441 10.75 10.93 6.22
C ASP A 441 10.72 9.87 7.33
N VAL A 442 9.73 9.95 8.22
CA VAL A 442 9.48 8.92 9.26
C VAL A 442 9.16 7.57 8.63
N SER A 443 8.32 7.53 7.59
CA SER A 443 8.02 6.27 6.91
C SER A 443 9.26 5.62 6.30
N ALA A 444 10.21 6.40 5.76
CA ALA A 444 11.49 5.86 5.29
C ALA A 444 12.31 5.30 6.45
N ALA A 445 12.33 5.98 7.60
CA ALA A 445 13.06 5.51 8.77
C ALA A 445 12.48 4.22 9.36
N MET A 446 11.16 4.07 9.36
CA MET A 446 10.49 2.83 9.78
C MET A 446 10.87 1.62 8.92
N MET A 447 11.19 1.85 7.64
CA MET A 447 11.55 0.79 6.69
C MET A 447 13.07 0.53 6.63
N ASP A 448 13.90 1.33 7.30
CA ASP A 448 15.35 1.21 7.24
C ASP A 448 15.87 0.00 8.05
N GLY A 449 16.85 -0.69 7.49
CA GLY A 449 17.48 -1.86 8.11
C GLY A 449 16.49 -2.98 8.49
N PRO A 450 16.65 -3.63 9.67
CA PRO A 450 15.83 -4.77 10.06
C PRO A 450 14.36 -4.41 10.34
N GLY A 451 14.06 -3.14 10.63
CA GLY A 451 12.69 -2.69 10.92
C GLY A 451 11.74 -2.90 9.75
N GLY A 452 12.17 -2.60 8.53
CA GLY A 452 11.36 -2.79 7.32
C GLY A 452 11.00 -4.25 7.07
N GLN A 453 11.95 -5.16 7.25
CA GLN A 453 11.68 -6.59 7.11
C GLN A 453 10.74 -7.09 8.21
N ALA A 454 10.95 -6.69 9.47
CA ALA A 454 10.06 -7.08 10.56
C ALA A 454 8.62 -6.62 10.34
N LEU A 455 8.41 -5.36 9.94
CA LEU A 455 7.07 -4.80 9.71
C LEU A 455 6.36 -5.47 8.54
N THR A 456 7.08 -5.73 7.44
CA THR A 456 6.50 -6.39 6.26
C THR A 456 6.22 -7.87 6.52
N SER A 457 7.12 -8.59 7.21
CA SER A 457 6.90 -9.98 7.59
C SER A 457 5.68 -10.14 8.48
N GLU A 458 5.49 -9.26 9.47
CA GLU A 458 4.31 -9.29 10.35
C GLU A 458 3.01 -9.14 9.53
N SER A 459 2.99 -8.22 8.56
CA SER A 459 1.85 -8.03 7.67
C SER A 459 1.55 -9.28 6.81
N ILE A 460 2.59 -9.95 6.32
CA ILE A 460 2.48 -11.19 5.53
C ILE A 460 2.00 -12.36 6.42
N GLU A 461 2.54 -12.49 7.62
CA GLU A 461 2.15 -13.51 8.61
C GLU A 461 0.66 -13.41 8.94
N GLU A 462 0.14 -12.21 9.22
CA GLU A 462 -1.28 -12.00 9.52
C GLU A 462 -2.17 -12.29 8.30
N ALA A 463 -1.74 -11.90 7.09
CA ALA A 463 -2.48 -12.19 5.87
C ALA A 463 -2.53 -13.70 5.57
N VAL A 464 -1.40 -14.41 5.75
CA VAL A 464 -1.32 -15.86 5.59
C VAL A 464 -2.17 -16.58 6.62
N ALA A 465 -2.11 -16.18 7.89
CA ALA A 465 -2.92 -16.76 8.96
C ALA A 465 -4.42 -16.64 8.63
N PHE A 466 -4.86 -15.46 8.19
CA PHE A 466 -6.24 -15.24 7.75
C PHE A 466 -6.61 -16.13 6.56
N ARG A 467 -5.78 -16.18 5.51
CA ARG A 467 -6.01 -17.02 4.33
C ARG A 467 -6.10 -18.51 4.66
N GLN A 468 -5.24 -19.01 5.56
CA GLN A 468 -5.29 -20.39 6.02
C GLN A 468 -6.56 -20.66 6.83
N MET A 469 -6.99 -19.71 7.66
CA MET A 469 -8.24 -19.82 8.42
C MET A 469 -9.46 -19.90 7.50
N ILE A 470 -9.57 -19.01 6.51
CA ILE A 470 -10.67 -19.04 5.53
C ILE A 470 -10.65 -20.35 4.73
N ALA A 471 -9.49 -20.76 4.22
CA ALA A 471 -9.35 -22.02 3.48
C ALA A 471 -9.71 -23.25 4.33
N ARG A 472 -9.35 -23.27 5.62
CA ARG A 472 -9.74 -24.36 6.55
C ARG A 472 -11.25 -24.40 6.74
N LEU A 473 -11.88 -23.26 7.06
CA LEU A 473 -13.33 -23.18 7.24
C LEU A 473 -14.06 -23.58 5.96
N ASN A 474 -13.58 -23.15 4.79
CA ASN A 474 -14.13 -23.54 3.50
C ASN A 474 -14.14 -25.06 3.33
N ASN A 475 -13.02 -25.74 3.62
CA ASN A 475 -12.95 -27.21 3.56
C ASN A 475 -13.88 -27.88 4.58
N GLU A 476 -13.92 -27.40 5.84
CA GLU A 476 -14.79 -27.96 6.89
C GLU A 476 -16.29 -27.82 6.57
N PHE A 477 -16.72 -26.73 5.91
CA PHE A 477 -18.09 -26.57 5.43
C PHE A 477 -18.36 -27.39 4.18
N ALA A 478 -17.40 -27.48 3.25
CA ALA A 478 -17.52 -28.30 2.05
C ALA A 478 -17.69 -29.79 2.38
N ASP A 479 -17.00 -30.31 3.41
CA ASP A 479 -17.15 -31.69 3.92
C ASP A 479 -18.58 -31.99 4.42
N LYS A 480 -19.33 -30.96 4.81
CA LYS A 480 -20.75 -31.04 5.21
C LYS A 480 -21.72 -30.81 4.06
N GLY A 481 -21.22 -30.53 2.84
CA GLY A 481 -22.02 -30.13 1.69
C GLY A 481 -22.58 -28.71 1.79
N GLU A 482 -21.96 -27.85 2.61
CA GLU A 482 -22.38 -26.46 2.82
C GLU A 482 -21.47 -25.48 2.09
N TRP A 483 -22.01 -24.31 1.74
CA TRP A 483 -21.23 -23.22 1.17
C TRP A 483 -20.48 -22.44 2.27
N PHE A 484 -19.30 -21.92 1.92
CA PHE A 484 -18.60 -20.87 2.67
C PHE A 484 -17.78 -20.02 1.70
N PHE A 485 -17.26 -18.90 2.19
CA PHE A 485 -16.30 -18.07 1.46
C PHE A 485 -15.01 -18.83 1.17
N ASP A 486 -14.30 -18.43 0.11
CA ASP A 486 -12.94 -18.89 -0.19
C ASP A 486 -12.01 -17.69 -0.40
N CYS A 487 -10.71 -17.91 -0.55
CA CYS A 487 -9.75 -16.90 -0.97
C CYS A 487 -9.28 -17.17 -2.40
N TRP A 488 -9.11 -16.10 -3.18
CA TRP A 488 -8.47 -16.19 -4.48
C TRP A 488 -6.96 -16.44 -4.29
N GLN A 489 -6.56 -17.70 -4.36
CA GLN A 489 -5.19 -18.18 -4.09
C GLN A 489 -5.00 -19.62 -4.61
N PRO A 490 -3.76 -20.18 -4.59
CA PRO A 490 -3.53 -21.58 -4.91
C PRO A 490 -4.29 -22.51 -3.94
N PRO A 491 -5.01 -23.54 -4.43
CA PRO A 491 -5.72 -24.48 -3.56
C PRO A 491 -4.77 -25.45 -2.85
N LYS A 492 -3.61 -25.71 -3.47
CA LYS A 492 -2.56 -26.58 -2.96
C LYS A 492 -1.20 -25.91 -3.17
N VAL A 493 -0.30 -26.14 -2.23
CA VAL A 493 1.05 -25.60 -2.26
C VAL A 493 2.04 -26.75 -2.15
N ARG A 494 3.11 -26.68 -2.95
CA ARG A 494 4.22 -27.62 -2.86
C ARG A 494 5.29 -27.01 -1.95
N ASP A 495 5.54 -27.64 -0.82
CA ASP A 495 6.58 -27.23 0.09
C ASP A 495 7.96 -27.34 -0.60
N PRO A 496 8.73 -26.25 -0.67
CA PRO A 496 10.02 -26.23 -1.37
C PRO A 496 11.11 -27.03 -0.65
N LYS A 497 11.04 -27.16 0.69
CA LYS A 497 12.01 -27.90 1.51
C LYS A 497 11.76 -29.41 1.45
N THR A 498 10.50 -29.84 1.49
CA THR A 498 10.14 -31.26 1.54
C THR A 498 9.70 -31.85 0.19
N GLY A 499 9.33 -30.99 -0.76
CA GLY A 499 8.77 -31.37 -2.06
C GLY A 499 7.32 -31.90 -2.00
N ARG A 500 6.71 -31.97 -0.81
CA ARG A 500 5.35 -32.47 -0.58
C ARG A 500 4.31 -31.41 -0.95
N THR A 501 3.26 -31.83 -1.64
CA THR A 501 2.09 -30.98 -1.91
C THR A 501 1.02 -31.20 -0.85
N SER A 502 0.51 -30.13 -0.26
CA SER A 502 -0.58 -30.13 0.72
C SER A 502 -1.68 -29.13 0.33
N LEU A 503 -2.84 -29.22 0.98
CA LEU A 503 -3.85 -28.17 0.89
C LEU A 503 -3.27 -26.86 1.46
N PHE A 504 -3.75 -25.72 0.97
CA PHE A 504 -3.24 -24.41 1.39
C PHE A 504 -3.26 -24.21 2.92
N HIS A 505 -4.36 -24.59 3.58
CA HIS A 505 -4.51 -24.46 5.03
C HIS A 505 -3.67 -25.46 5.85
N GLU A 506 -3.07 -26.47 5.20
CA GLU A 506 -2.16 -27.45 5.81
C GLU A 506 -0.69 -27.17 5.49
N ALA A 507 -0.42 -26.25 4.56
CA ALA A 507 0.93 -25.89 4.17
C ALA A 507 1.66 -25.18 5.33
N SER A 508 2.99 -25.32 5.35
CA SER A 508 3.83 -24.64 6.34
C SER A 508 3.64 -23.12 6.24
N ALA A 509 3.23 -22.49 7.35
CA ALA A 509 3.12 -21.04 7.43
C ALA A 509 4.48 -20.36 7.15
N GLU A 510 5.59 -20.97 7.56
CA GLU A 510 6.94 -20.49 7.24
C GLU A 510 7.16 -20.47 5.72
N ALA A 511 6.78 -21.54 5.00
CA ALA A 511 6.93 -21.59 3.55
C ALA A 511 6.05 -20.55 2.84
N LEU A 512 4.80 -20.39 3.26
CA LEU A 512 3.87 -19.40 2.70
C LEU A 512 4.33 -17.96 2.93
N THR A 513 5.00 -17.67 4.05
CA THR A 513 5.45 -16.32 4.41
C THR A 513 6.83 -15.96 3.85
N THR A 514 7.63 -16.95 3.42
CA THR A 514 9.03 -16.72 3.01
C THR A 514 9.37 -17.15 1.59
N ASP A 515 8.64 -18.11 1.01
CA ASP A 515 8.95 -18.63 -0.33
C ASP A 515 7.97 -18.12 -1.40
N PRO A 516 8.44 -17.34 -2.39
CA PRO A 516 7.58 -16.80 -3.44
C PRO A 516 6.94 -17.87 -4.33
N SER A 517 7.53 -19.07 -4.46
CA SER A 517 6.99 -20.14 -5.31
C SER A 517 5.62 -20.65 -4.84
N CYS A 518 5.25 -20.37 -3.59
CA CYS A 518 3.91 -20.62 -3.05
C CYS A 518 2.84 -19.74 -3.69
N TRP A 519 3.22 -18.64 -4.36
CA TRP A 519 2.32 -17.60 -4.85
C TRP A 519 2.48 -17.29 -6.34
N VAL A 520 3.47 -17.88 -7.00
CA VAL A 520 3.68 -17.73 -8.45
C VAL A 520 2.50 -18.32 -9.20
N LEU A 521 2.00 -17.57 -10.19
CA LEU A 521 0.97 -18.04 -11.11
C LEU A 521 1.64 -18.97 -12.13
N LYS A 522 1.38 -20.28 -12.02
CA LYS A 522 1.98 -21.27 -12.92
C LYS A 522 1.13 -21.45 -14.18
N PRO A 523 1.74 -21.78 -15.34
CA PRO A 523 1.00 -21.96 -16.59
C PRO A 523 -0.17 -22.95 -16.44
N GLY A 524 -1.37 -22.53 -16.86
CA GLY A 524 -2.54 -23.39 -16.93
C GLY A 524 -3.21 -23.72 -15.59
N GLU A 525 -2.76 -23.19 -14.46
CA GLU A 525 -3.43 -23.45 -13.19
C GLU A 525 -4.80 -22.75 -13.11
N PRO A 526 -5.88 -23.49 -12.78
CA PRO A 526 -7.23 -22.95 -12.90
C PRO A 526 -7.57 -21.87 -11.86
N TRP A 527 -6.87 -21.83 -10.72
CA TRP A 527 -7.24 -20.93 -9.60
C TRP A 527 -7.09 -19.45 -9.95
N HIS A 528 -6.08 -19.08 -10.75
CA HIS A 528 -5.85 -17.69 -11.12
C HIS A 528 -6.67 -17.28 -12.36
N GLY A 529 -7.03 -18.23 -13.23
CA GLY A 529 -7.94 -18.00 -14.36
C GLY A 529 -7.35 -17.16 -15.49
N PHE A 530 -6.02 -17.17 -15.67
CA PHE A 530 -5.32 -16.41 -16.72
C PHE A 530 -4.76 -17.28 -17.86
N GLY A 531 -5.05 -18.59 -17.86
CA GLY A 531 -4.59 -19.52 -18.88
C GLY A 531 -3.07 -19.74 -18.88
N GLU A 532 -2.48 -19.82 -20.07
CA GLU A 532 -1.04 -20.00 -20.26
C GLU A 532 -0.29 -18.68 -20.02
N ILE A 533 0.26 -18.52 -18.81
CA ILE A 533 1.16 -17.42 -18.44
C ILE A 533 2.61 -17.93 -18.42
N GLU A 534 3.59 -17.11 -18.80
CA GLU A 534 5.02 -17.45 -18.68
C GLU A 534 5.36 -17.79 -17.20
N ASP A 535 5.97 -18.95 -16.96
CA ASP A 535 6.27 -19.39 -15.59
C ASP A 535 7.20 -18.41 -14.86
N GLY A 536 6.92 -18.14 -13.59
CA GLY A 536 7.66 -17.16 -12.78
C GLY A 536 7.38 -15.68 -13.11
N TYR A 537 6.63 -15.37 -14.19
CA TYR A 537 6.39 -14.00 -14.65
C TYR A 537 5.59 -13.15 -13.67
N CYS A 538 4.61 -13.74 -12.97
CA CYS A 538 3.75 -13.03 -12.04
C CYS A 538 3.56 -13.83 -10.75
N MET A 539 3.44 -13.13 -9.61
CA MET A 539 3.01 -13.73 -8.34
C MET A 539 1.80 -12.98 -7.78
N LEU A 540 1.04 -13.64 -6.91
CA LEU A 540 0.06 -13.01 -6.05
C LEU A 540 0.73 -12.50 -4.77
N ASP A 541 0.47 -11.25 -4.42
CA ASP A 541 0.90 -10.65 -3.16
C ASP A 541 0.11 -11.25 -1.98
N PRO A 542 0.78 -11.88 -0.98
CA PRO A 542 0.10 -12.44 0.18
C PRO A 542 -0.83 -11.46 0.88
N ILE A 543 -0.47 -10.18 0.97
CA ILE A 543 -1.18 -9.18 1.78
C ILE A 543 -2.43 -8.60 1.10
N LYS A 544 -2.63 -8.89 -0.19
CA LYS A 544 -3.79 -8.46 -0.99
C LYS A 544 -4.83 -9.57 -1.02
N VAL A 545 -5.61 -9.67 0.04
CA VAL A 545 -6.50 -10.81 0.26
C VAL A 545 -7.85 -10.58 -0.40
N SER A 546 -8.06 -11.23 -1.55
CA SER A 546 -9.37 -11.28 -2.19
C SER A 546 -10.16 -12.48 -1.68
N ILE A 547 -11.24 -12.22 -0.96
CA ILE A 547 -12.26 -13.23 -0.63
C ILE A 547 -13.18 -13.40 -1.85
N VAL A 548 -13.54 -14.64 -2.16
CA VAL A 548 -14.43 -15.01 -3.25
C VAL A 548 -15.77 -15.49 -2.66
N THR A 549 -16.86 -14.97 -3.21
CA THR A 549 -18.21 -15.40 -2.88
C THR A 549 -18.71 -16.45 -3.89
N PRO A 550 -19.63 -17.36 -3.50
CA PRO A 550 -20.26 -18.27 -4.44
C PRO A 550 -20.95 -17.51 -5.57
N GLY A 551 -20.86 -17.98 -6.81
CA GLY A 551 -21.59 -17.38 -7.92
C GLY A 551 -20.95 -17.55 -9.30
N VAL A 552 -19.64 -17.82 -9.37
CA VAL A 552 -18.91 -18.06 -10.62
C VAL A 552 -18.35 -19.47 -10.63
N ALA A 553 -18.51 -20.19 -11.75
CA ALA A 553 -17.91 -21.50 -11.92
C ALA A 553 -16.38 -21.40 -12.15
N PRO A 554 -15.57 -22.42 -11.78
CA PRO A 554 -14.12 -22.39 -12.03
C PRO A 554 -13.72 -22.20 -13.51
N GLY A 555 -14.58 -22.61 -14.45
CA GLY A 555 -14.38 -22.40 -15.89
C GLY A 555 -14.96 -21.09 -16.44
N GLY A 556 -15.50 -20.23 -15.56
CA GLY A 556 -16.27 -19.04 -15.92
C GLY A 556 -17.76 -19.30 -16.11
N GLY A 557 -18.54 -18.21 -16.15
CA GLY A 557 -19.99 -18.25 -16.15
C GLY A 557 -20.60 -18.37 -14.75
N LEU A 558 -21.89 -18.06 -14.63
CA LEU A 558 -22.60 -18.08 -13.36
C LEU A 558 -23.05 -19.50 -13.01
N ILE A 559 -22.99 -19.86 -11.72
CA ILE A 559 -23.61 -21.08 -11.18
C ILE A 559 -25.08 -20.83 -10.79
N PRO A 560 -25.90 -21.86 -10.50
CA PRO A 560 -27.33 -21.65 -10.24
C PRO A 560 -27.69 -20.81 -9.01
N VAL A 561 -26.80 -20.75 -8.02
CA VAL A 561 -26.99 -19.99 -6.77
C VAL A 561 -25.72 -19.19 -6.51
N GLY A 562 -25.86 -17.89 -6.21
CA GLY A 562 -24.72 -17.03 -5.95
C GLY A 562 -25.05 -15.92 -4.97
N ILE A 563 -23.99 -15.40 -4.36
CA ILE A 563 -24.04 -14.36 -3.34
C ILE A 563 -23.23 -13.18 -3.90
N PRO A 564 -23.88 -12.11 -4.40
CA PRO A 564 -23.17 -10.94 -4.87
C PRO A 564 -22.33 -10.34 -3.75
N ALA A 565 -21.07 -10.05 -4.03
CA ALA A 565 -20.13 -9.57 -3.01
C ALA A 565 -20.54 -8.21 -2.41
N SER A 566 -21.29 -7.40 -3.16
CA SER A 566 -21.88 -6.14 -2.67
C SER A 566 -22.85 -6.32 -1.49
N VAL A 567 -23.59 -7.45 -1.43
CA VAL A 567 -24.46 -7.77 -0.28
C VAL A 567 -23.63 -8.04 0.97
N VAL A 568 -22.54 -8.79 0.82
CA VAL A 568 -21.61 -9.08 1.91
C VAL A 568 -20.95 -7.79 2.40
N THR A 569 -20.52 -6.92 1.47
CA THR A 569 -19.95 -5.62 1.80
C THR A 569 -20.92 -4.75 2.61
N ALA A 570 -22.18 -4.64 2.20
CA ALA A 570 -23.18 -3.87 2.94
C ALA A 570 -23.43 -4.45 4.35
N TYR A 571 -23.42 -5.79 4.49
CA TYR A 571 -23.53 -6.44 5.79
C TYR A 571 -22.33 -6.18 6.71
N LEU A 572 -21.12 -6.15 6.14
CA LEU A 572 -19.88 -5.83 6.87
C LEU A 572 -19.84 -4.36 7.29
N ASP A 573 -20.28 -3.44 6.41
CA ASP A 573 -20.37 -2.01 6.70
C ASP A 573 -21.34 -1.72 7.86
N ALA A 574 -22.48 -2.41 7.91
CA ALA A 574 -23.42 -2.36 9.03
C ALA A 574 -22.81 -2.79 10.38
N ARG A 575 -21.63 -3.42 10.37
CA ARG A 575 -20.87 -3.85 11.56
C ARG A 575 -19.56 -3.06 11.73
N GLY A 576 -19.37 -1.98 10.99
CA GLY A 576 -18.18 -1.13 11.05
C GLY A 576 -16.92 -1.72 10.40
N ILE A 577 -17.09 -2.67 9.48
CA ILE A 577 -15.99 -3.26 8.70
C ILE A 577 -16.03 -2.68 7.28
N VAL A 578 -15.15 -1.72 7.02
CA VAL A 578 -14.98 -1.11 5.69
C VAL A 578 -14.06 -1.97 4.84
N VAL A 579 -14.49 -2.22 3.60
CA VAL A 579 -13.74 -3.01 2.60
C VAL A 579 -13.03 -2.08 1.62
N GLU A 580 -11.93 -2.55 1.04
CA GLU A 580 -11.14 -1.72 0.12
C GLU A 580 -11.77 -1.68 -1.28
N LYS A 581 -12.11 -2.85 -1.82
CA LYS A 581 -12.67 -2.99 -3.17
C LYS A 581 -13.64 -4.17 -3.20
N THR A 582 -14.79 -3.95 -3.82
CA THR A 582 -15.80 -4.99 -4.05
C THR A 582 -16.11 -5.06 -5.53
N THR A 583 -16.16 -6.28 -6.07
CA THR A 583 -16.63 -6.60 -7.42
C THR A 583 -17.91 -7.42 -7.38
N ASP A 584 -18.27 -8.05 -8.49
CA ASP A 584 -19.42 -8.94 -8.57
C ASP A 584 -19.33 -10.09 -7.53
N PHE A 585 -18.14 -10.72 -7.41
CA PHE A 585 -17.94 -11.91 -6.57
C PHE A 585 -16.63 -11.90 -5.78
N THR A 586 -15.92 -10.77 -5.72
CA THR A 586 -14.69 -10.65 -4.92
C THR A 586 -14.69 -9.43 -4.02
N ILE A 587 -14.11 -9.58 -2.82
CA ILE A 587 -13.94 -8.52 -1.83
C ILE A 587 -12.46 -8.50 -1.44
N LEU A 588 -11.78 -7.39 -1.71
CA LEU A 588 -10.38 -7.20 -1.38
C LEU A 588 -10.24 -6.59 0.02
N PHE A 589 -9.40 -7.22 0.83
CA PHE A 589 -8.92 -6.71 2.11
C PHE A 589 -7.41 -6.47 2.03
N LEU A 590 -6.99 -5.31 2.53
CA LEU A 590 -5.59 -4.94 2.61
C LEU A 590 -5.04 -5.23 4.01
N PHE A 591 -4.07 -6.13 4.08
CA PHE A 591 -3.29 -6.36 5.29
C PHE A 591 -2.08 -5.43 5.23
N SER A 592 -2.19 -4.22 5.80
CA SER A 592 -1.10 -3.25 5.84
C SER A 592 -0.25 -3.39 7.11
N ILE A 593 0.89 -2.70 7.16
CA ILE A 593 1.75 -2.62 8.36
C ILE A 593 1.04 -2.00 9.59
N GLY A 594 -0.15 -1.41 9.41
CA GLY A 594 -0.97 -0.88 10.50
C GLY A 594 -1.98 -1.89 11.06
N VAL A 595 -2.09 -3.10 10.50
CA VAL A 595 -2.97 -4.15 11.03
C VAL A 595 -2.35 -4.73 12.29
N THR A 596 -3.11 -4.74 13.39
CA THR A 596 -2.70 -5.36 14.64
C THR A 596 -2.92 -6.87 14.60
N LYS A 597 -2.03 -7.62 15.26
CA LYS A 597 -2.12 -9.09 15.37
C LYS A 597 -3.50 -9.56 15.79
N GLY A 598 -4.05 -10.52 15.05
CA GLY A 598 -5.35 -11.14 15.35
C GLY A 598 -6.58 -10.28 15.02
N LYS A 599 -6.43 -9.05 14.49
CA LYS A 599 -7.58 -8.21 14.08
C LYS A 599 -8.51 -8.92 13.09
N TRP A 600 -7.92 -9.75 12.21
CA TRP A 600 -8.67 -10.55 11.23
C TRP A 600 -9.64 -11.55 11.86
N GLY A 601 -9.50 -11.90 13.15
CA GLY A 601 -10.48 -12.72 13.86
C GLY A 601 -11.88 -12.10 13.90
N SER A 602 -11.96 -10.76 14.00
CA SER A 602 -13.24 -10.04 13.91
C SER A 602 -13.89 -10.17 12.53
N LEU A 603 -13.08 -10.15 11.46
CA LEU A 603 -13.55 -10.35 10.09
C LEU A 603 -14.02 -11.79 9.87
N VAL A 604 -13.27 -12.80 10.35
CA VAL A 604 -13.70 -14.21 10.28
C VAL A 604 -15.03 -14.41 11.01
N SER A 605 -15.19 -13.82 12.20
CA SER A 605 -16.46 -13.86 12.94
C SER A 605 -17.60 -13.26 12.13
N ALA A 606 -17.39 -12.07 11.55
CA ALA A 606 -18.41 -11.39 10.75
C ALA A 606 -18.81 -12.19 9.48
N LEU A 607 -17.87 -12.91 8.86
CA LEU A 607 -18.16 -13.79 7.72
C LEU A 607 -18.96 -15.04 8.15
N CYS A 608 -18.65 -15.62 9.31
CA CYS A 608 -19.46 -16.69 9.90
C CYS A 608 -20.87 -16.21 10.27
N ASP A 609 -20.98 -15.00 10.83
CA ASP A 609 -22.26 -14.37 11.15
C ASP A 609 -23.08 -14.11 9.88
N PHE A 610 -22.45 -13.60 8.81
CA PHE A 610 -23.09 -13.43 7.50
C PHE A 610 -23.67 -14.75 7.01
N LYS A 611 -22.88 -15.83 7.00
CA LYS A 611 -23.36 -17.15 6.57
C LYS A 611 -24.57 -17.60 7.40
N ARG A 612 -24.49 -17.52 8.73
CA ARG A 612 -25.60 -17.92 9.62
C ARG A 612 -26.87 -17.13 9.31
N ASP A 613 -26.76 -15.82 9.18
CA ASP A 613 -27.90 -14.93 8.95
C ASP A 613 -28.46 -15.11 7.53
N TYR A 614 -27.60 -15.38 6.54
CA TYR A 614 -27.99 -15.72 5.18
C TYR A 614 -28.75 -17.05 5.13
N ASP A 615 -28.23 -18.09 5.76
CA ASP A 615 -28.86 -19.42 5.80
C ASP A 615 -30.22 -19.38 6.53
N ALA A 616 -30.34 -18.53 7.56
CA ALA A 616 -31.59 -18.27 8.26
C ALA A 616 -32.55 -17.33 7.51
N ASN A 617 -32.11 -16.70 6.42
CA ASN A 617 -32.79 -15.60 5.73
C ASN A 617 -33.26 -14.50 6.69
N GLN A 618 -32.37 -14.08 7.58
CA GLN A 618 -32.66 -13.07 8.59
C GLN A 618 -33.10 -11.75 7.93
N SER A 619 -34.03 -11.04 8.56
CA SER A 619 -34.57 -9.78 8.05
C SER A 619 -33.47 -8.73 7.81
N LEU A 620 -33.58 -7.98 6.70
CA LEU A 620 -32.72 -6.84 6.41
C LEU A 620 -32.79 -5.74 7.47
N GLU A 621 -33.91 -5.61 8.18
CA GLU A 621 -34.08 -4.66 9.30
C GLU A 621 -33.08 -4.91 10.44
N PHE A 622 -32.59 -6.14 10.58
CA PHE A 622 -31.54 -6.49 11.55
C PHE A 622 -30.16 -6.58 10.92
N THR A 623 -30.06 -7.06 9.68
CA THR A 623 -28.77 -7.37 9.05
C THR A 623 -28.12 -6.17 8.37
N ILE A 624 -28.92 -5.30 7.73
CA ILE A 624 -28.51 -4.08 7.01
C ILE A 624 -29.56 -2.97 7.25
N PRO A 625 -29.70 -2.47 8.49
CA PRO A 625 -30.80 -1.57 8.87
C PRO A 625 -30.83 -0.25 8.09
N SER A 626 -29.67 0.32 7.75
CA SER A 626 -29.58 1.57 6.97
C SER A 626 -30.22 1.43 5.59
N LEU A 627 -30.00 0.31 4.91
CA LEU A 627 -30.57 0.04 3.58
C LEU A 627 -32.11 0.07 3.59
N VAL A 628 -32.73 -0.50 4.63
CA VAL A 628 -34.19 -0.50 4.76
C VAL A 628 -34.70 0.89 5.16
N ALA A 629 -33.98 1.61 6.02
CA ALA A 629 -34.35 2.96 6.43
C ALA A 629 -34.32 3.95 5.25
N ASP A 630 -33.31 3.85 4.39
CA ASP A 630 -33.14 4.75 3.24
C ASP A 630 -34.09 4.39 2.08
N HIS A 631 -34.45 3.11 1.93
CA HIS A 631 -35.26 2.60 0.82
C HIS A 631 -36.37 1.63 1.28
N PRO A 632 -37.30 2.07 2.14
CA PRO A 632 -38.28 1.18 2.77
C PRO A 632 -39.23 0.54 1.77
N ASP A 633 -39.65 1.27 0.73
CA ASP A 633 -40.54 0.76 -0.33
C ASP A 633 -39.95 -0.43 -1.09
N ARG A 634 -38.61 -0.54 -1.12
CA ARG A 634 -37.90 -1.58 -1.88
C ARG A 634 -37.53 -2.79 -1.03
N TYR A 635 -37.19 -2.60 0.25
CA TYR A 635 -36.53 -3.64 1.06
C TYR A 635 -37.29 -4.05 2.34
N THR A 636 -38.39 -3.37 2.70
CA THR A 636 -39.19 -3.76 3.89
C THR A 636 -39.72 -5.20 3.75
N GLY A 637 -39.52 -6.00 4.80
CA GLY A 637 -39.97 -7.40 4.86
C GLY A 637 -39.11 -8.39 4.06
N MET A 638 -38.01 -7.95 3.45
CA MET A 638 -37.07 -8.82 2.72
C MET A 638 -36.04 -9.44 3.69
N GLY A 639 -35.68 -10.71 3.47
CA GLY A 639 -34.57 -11.35 4.16
C GLY A 639 -33.24 -11.21 3.41
N LEU A 640 -32.12 -11.48 4.10
CA LEU A 640 -30.77 -11.35 3.54
C LEU A 640 -30.52 -12.27 2.33
N ARG A 641 -31.04 -13.50 2.36
CA ARG A 641 -30.92 -14.43 1.23
C ARG A 641 -31.83 -13.99 0.08
N ASP A 642 -33.03 -13.51 0.36
CA ASP A 642 -33.94 -13.00 -0.68
C ASP A 642 -33.29 -11.84 -1.47
N LEU A 643 -32.59 -10.94 -0.77
CA LEU A 643 -31.84 -9.86 -1.40
C LEU A 643 -30.75 -10.39 -2.34
N ALA A 644 -29.92 -11.30 -1.84
CA ALA A 644 -28.83 -11.88 -2.62
C ALA A 644 -29.34 -12.65 -3.85
N ASP A 645 -30.36 -13.48 -3.70
CA ASP A 645 -30.98 -14.23 -4.79
C ASP A 645 -31.55 -13.28 -5.85
N THR A 646 -32.23 -12.21 -5.42
CA THR A 646 -32.81 -11.20 -6.33
C THR A 646 -31.71 -10.45 -7.10
N MET A 647 -30.63 -10.04 -6.42
CA MET A 647 -29.50 -9.36 -7.05
C MET A 647 -28.75 -10.29 -8.01
N PHE A 648 -28.49 -11.53 -7.60
CA PHE A 648 -27.82 -12.53 -8.44
C PHE A 648 -28.64 -12.86 -9.70
N GLN A 649 -29.95 -13.02 -9.58
CA GLN A 649 -30.83 -13.24 -10.73
C GLN A 649 -30.80 -12.05 -11.70
N ALA A 650 -30.74 -10.82 -11.19
CA ALA A 650 -30.61 -9.64 -12.04
C ALA A 650 -29.25 -9.57 -12.74
N MET A 651 -28.16 -9.95 -12.07
CA MET A 651 -26.82 -10.04 -12.68
C MET A 651 -26.80 -11.03 -13.86
N ASP A 652 -27.46 -12.17 -13.72
CA ASP A 652 -27.63 -13.16 -14.80
C ASP A 652 -28.45 -12.60 -15.97
N GLN A 653 -29.61 -12.01 -15.69
CA GLN A 653 -30.49 -11.40 -16.71
C GLN A 653 -29.79 -10.26 -17.47
N LEU A 654 -29.07 -9.40 -16.76
CA LEU A 654 -28.34 -8.25 -17.33
C LEU A 654 -26.97 -8.65 -17.88
N LYS A 655 -26.53 -9.90 -17.66
CA LYS A 655 -25.23 -10.44 -18.05
C LYS A 655 -24.08 -9.53 -17.60
N THR A 656 -24.12 -9.02 -16.36
CA THR A 656 -23.16 -8.00 -15.87
C THR A 656 -21.72 -8.46 -16.01
N THR A 657 -21.42 -9.70 -15.58
CA THR A 657 -20.10 -10.32 -15.67
C THR A 657 -19.60 -10.47 -17.12
N ALA A 658 -20.45 -10.98 -18.01
CA ALA A 658 -20.11 -11.18 -19.42
C ALA A 658 -19.93 -9.85 -20.15
N ASN A 659 -20.79 -8.86 -19.88
CA ASN A 659 -20.67 -7.53 -20.45
C ASN A 659 -19.41 -6.80 -19.95
N MET A 660 -19.07 -6.93 -18.66
CA MET A 660 -17.82 -6.41 -18.12
C MET A 660 -16.61 -7.04 -18.82
N ALA A 661 -16.59 -8.37 -18.97
CA ALA A 661 -15.51 -9.05 -19.66
C ALA A 661 -15.39 -8.58 -21.12
N ALA A 662 -16.49 -8.49 -21.85
CA ALA A 662 -16.52 -8.03 -23.23
C ALA A 662 -16.09 -6.56 -23.38
N GLY A 663 -16.59 -5.67 -22.52
CA GLY A 663 -16.31 -4.23 -22.55
C GLY A 663 -14.82 -3.91 -22.41
N PHE A 664 -14.12 -4.63 -21.55
CA PHE A 664 -12.67 -4.45 -21.34
C PHE A 664 -11.79 -5.34 -22.22
N SER A 665 -12.36 -6.23 -23.03
CA SER A 665 -11.61 -7.05 -23.99
C SER A 665 -11.36 -6.34 -25.32
N VAL A 666 -12.05 -5.23 -25.58
CA VAL A 666 -11.86 -4.41 -26.77
C VAL A 666 -11.19 -3.09 -26.42
N LEU A 667 -10.28 -2.65 -27.28
CA LEU A 667 -9.73 -1.30 -27.19
C LEU A 667 -10.64 -0.37 -28.00
N PRO A 668 -11.19 0.70 -27.40
CA PRO A 668 -11.96 1.69 -28.15
C PRO A 668 -11.11 2.34 -29.24
N ARG A 669 -11.73 2.68 -30.37
CA ARG A 669 -11.04 3.40 -31.46
C ARG A 669 -10.86 4.86 -31.02
N PRO A 670 -9.63 5.41 -31.03
CA PRO A 670 -9.45 6.84 -30.82
C PRO A 670 -9.79 7.62 -32.09
N ASP A 671 -10.69 8.60 -31.97
CA ASP A 671 -11.00 9.56 -33.03
C ASP A 671 -10.08 10.78 -32.96
N MET A 672 -9.61 11.11 -31.76
CA MET A 672 -8.59 12.14 -31.52
C MET A 672 -7.80 11.87 -30.24
N SER A 673 -6.72 12.62 -30.02
CA SER A 673 -5.91 12.51 -28.80
C SER A 673 -6.67 13.04 -27.57
N PRO A 674 -6.33 12.59 -26.36
CA PRO A 674 -6.94 13.08 -25.12
C PRO A 674 -6.82 14.61 -24.96
N VAL A 675 -5.68 15.20 -25.35
CA VAL A 675 -5.48 16.66 -25.29
C VAL A 675 -6.43 17.41 -26.22
N ASN A 676 -6.69 16.90 -27.43
CA ASN A 676 -7.61 17.54 -28.35
C ASN A 676 -9.06 17.44 -27.86
N ALA A 677 -9.45 16.30 -27.29
CA ALA A 677 -10.77 16.14 -26.68
C ALA A 677 -10.96 17.09 -25.47
N TYR A 678 -9.93 17.22 -24.63
CA TYR A 678 -9.91 18.18 -23.53
C TYR A 678 -9.99 19.64 -24.00
N GLU A 679 -9.26 20.02 -25.05
CA GLU A 679 -9.36 21.36 -25.64
C GLU A 679 -10.79 21.69 -26.10
N ARG A 680 -11.49 20.72 -26.70
CA ARG A 680 -12.92 20.85 -27.08
C ARG A 680 -13.84 20.97 -25.88
N LEU A 681 -13.59 20.19 -24.82
CA LEU A 681 -14.30 20.31 -23.55
C LEU A 681 -14.18 21.71 -22.96
N VAL A 682 -12.96 22.27 -22.92
CA VAL A 682 -12.70 23.63 -22.42
C VAL A 682 -13.39 24.71 -23.27
N GLN A 683 -13.49 24.49 -24.59
CA GLN A 683 -14.20 25.38 -25.51
C GLN A 683 -15.73 25.29 -25.38
N GLY A 684 -16.26 24.35 -24.59
CA GLY A 684 -17.70 24.10 -24.49
C GLY A 684 -18.28 23.43 -25.73
N ASP A 685 -17.44 22.84 -26.59
CA ASP A 685 -17.83 22.11 -27.80
C ASP A 685 -18.25 20.67 -27.47
N VAL A 686 -19.12 20.56 -26.47
CA VAL A 686 -19.61 19.31 -25.90
C VAL A 686 -21.11 19.38 -25.67
N GLU A 687 -21.72 18.21 -25.61
CA GLU A 687 -23.08 18.03 -25.14
C GLU A 687 -23.17 16.80 -24.23
N GLN A 688 -24.16 16.77 -23.37
CA GLN A 688 -24.48 15.58 -22.59
C GLN A 688 -25.51 14.75 -23.32
N VAL A 689 -25.24 13.45 -23.46
CA VAL A 689 -26.16 12.50 -24.08
C VAL A 689 -26.39 11.31 -23.16
N THR A 690 -27.55 10.67 -23.31
CA THR A 690 -27.83 9.38 -22.66
C THR A 690 -27.05 8.26 -23.31
N LEU A 691 -26.99 7.07 -22.70
CA LEU A 691 -26.36 5.89 -23.31
C LEU A 691 -26.98 5.51 -24.68
N ALA A 692 -28.24 5.87 -24.92
CA ALA A 692 -28.88 5.67 -26.23
C ALA A 692 -28.34 6.65 -27.30
N GLY A 693 -28.04 7.89 -26.92
CA GLY A 693 -27.48 8.91 -27.81
C GLY A 693 -25.96 8.86 -27.96
N LEU A 694 -25.27 8.04 -27.16
CA LEU A 694 -23.81 7.95 -27.13
C LEU A 694 -23.22 7.07 -28.25
N ALA A 695 -24.03 6.21 -28.88
CA ALA A 695 -23.57 5.30 -29.93
C ALA A 695 -22.86 6.05 -31.08
N GLY A 696 -21.64 5.62 -31.39
CA GLY A 696 -20.79 6.18 -32.44
C GLY A 696 -20.21 7.56 -32.12
N ARG A 697 -20.45 8.12 -30.93
CA ARG A 697 -19.96 9.44 -30.53
C ARG A 697 -18.58 9.32 -29.87
N THR A 698 -17.81 10.40 -29.95
CA THR A 698 -16.52 10.55 -29.28
C THR A 698 -16.74 11.12 -27.87
N VAL A 699 -16.25 10.44 -26.83
CA VAL A 699 -16.38 10.96 -25.46
C VAL A 699 -15.45 12.15 -25.22
N ALA A 700 -15.94 13.14 -24.49
CA ALA A 700 -15.16 14.32 -24.12
C ALA A 700 -14.41 14.13 -22.79
N THR A 701 -14.90 13.23 -21.94
CA THR A 701 -14.34 12.88 -20.63
C THR A 701 -14.09 11.38 -20.54
N GLY A 702 -13.12 10.97 -19.72
CA GLY A 702 -12.91 9.55 -19.43
C GLY A 702 -14.11 8.95 -18.70
N VAL A 703 -14.47 7.72 -19.06
CA VAL A 703 -15.51 6.92 -18.40
C VAL A 703 -14.82 5.78 -17.65
N VAL A 704 -14.88 5.83 -16.32
CA VAL A 704 -14.11 4.96 -15.42
C VAL A 704 -15.06 4.28 -14.42
N PRO A 705 -15.59 3.10 -14.75
CA PRO A 705 -16.41 2.32 -13.82
C PRO A 705 -15.60 1.80 -12.62
N TYR A 706 -16.17 1.90 -11.42
CA TYR A 706 -15.64 1.32 -10.20
C TYR A 706 -16.55 0.18 -9.69
N PRO A 707 -15.98 -1.01 -9.44
CA PRO A 707 -14.62 -1.43 -9.78
C PRO A 707 -14.43 -1.66 -11.30
N PRO A 708 -13.17 -1.75 -11.80
CA PRO A 708 -11.91 -1.69 -11.07
C PRO A 708 -11.29 -0.28 -11.00
N GLY A 709 -11.98 0.76 -11.47
CA GLY A 709 -11.41 2.11 -11.45
C GLY A 709 -10.39 2.38 -12.53
N ILE A 710 -10.51 1.67 -13.65
CA ILE A 710 -9.67 1.84 -14.85
C ILE A 710 -10.51 2.40 -15.99
N PRO A 711 -9.93 3.20 -16.91
CA PRO A 711 -10.69 3.77 -18.00
C PRO A 711 -11.25 2.70 -18.94
N LEU A 712 -12.58 2.63 -19.01
CA LEU A 712 -13.29 1.91 -20.07
C LEU A 712 -13.13 2.70 -21.38
N LEU A 713 -13.41 4.00 -21.31
CA LEU A 713 -13.23 4.97 -22.39
C LEU A 713 -12.34 6.12 -21.90
N MET A 714 -11.43 6.56 -22.76
CA MET A 714 -10.58 7.73 -22.57
C MET A 714 -11.14 8.92 -23.35
N PRO A 715 -10.87 10.18 -22.94
CA PRO A 715 -11.21 11.35 -23.74
C PRO A 715 -10.68 11.20 -25.18
N GLY A 716 -11.55 11.43 -26.16
CA GLY A 716 -11.20 11.31 -27.59
C GLY A 716 -11.44 9.91 -28.19
N GLU A 717 -11.88 8.93 -27.40
CA GLU A 717 -12.27 7.61 -27.89
C GLU A 717 -13.74 7.53 -28.31
N ASN A 718 -14.02 6.71 -29.32
CA ASN A 718 -15.36 6.43 -29.82
C ASN A 718 -16.07 5.40 -28.94
N ALA A 719 -17.32 5.67 -28.55
CA ALA A 719 -18.12 4.76 -27.73
C ALA A 719 -18.56 3.47 -28.46
N GLY A 720 -18.38 3.40 -29.80
CA GLY A 720 -18.72 2.24 -30.61
C GLY A 720 -20.22 2.11 -30.90
N ALA A 721 -20.62 0.97 -31.44
CA ALA A 721 -22.02 0.71 -31.82
C ALA A 721 -22.94 0.60 -30.58
N ALA A 722 -24.23 0.88 -30.77
CA ALA A 722 -25.24 0.87 -29.70
C ALA A 722 -25.38 -0.50 -29.00
N ASP A 723 -25.14 -1.58 -29.73
CA ASP A 723 -25.13 -2.98 -29.30
C ASP A 723 -23.70 -3.52 -29.07
N GLY A 724 -22.70 -2.63 -29.11
CA GLY A 724 -21.31 -2.96 -28.88
C GLY A 724 -20.98 -3.22 -27.40
N PRO A 725 -19.84 -3.85 -27.13
CA PRO A 725 -19.46 -4.30 -25.78
C PRO A 725 -19.28 -3.16 -24.77
N LEU A 726 -18.80 -1.98 -25.20
CA LEU A 726 -18.58 -0.82 -24.34
C LEU A 726 -19.90 -0.28 -23.78
N LEU A 727 -20.87 0.01 -24.66
CA LEU A 727 -22.19 0.48 -24.26
C LEU A 727 -23.03 -0.64 -23.63
N GLY A 728 -22.84 -1.89 -24.04
CA GLY A 728 -23.48 -3.05 -23.41
C GLY A 728 -23.17 -3.14 -21.92
N TYR A 729 -21.91 -2.92 -21.53
CA TYR A 729 -21.52 -2.88 -20.12
C TYR A 729 -22.12 -1.69 -19.36
N LEU A 730 -22.03 -0.47 -19.91
CA LEU A 730 -22.60 0.72 -19.25
C LEU A 730 -24.13 0.61 -19.08
N LYS A 731 -24.84 0.04 -20.07
CA LYS A 731 -26.29 -0.21 -19.99
C LYS A 731 -26.63 -1.27 -18.93
N ALA A 732 -25.79 -2.29 -18.77
CA ALA A 732 -25.97 -3.29 -17.74
C ALA A 732 -25.81 -2.67 -16.33
N LEU A 733 -24.83 -1.78 -16.15
CA LEU A 733 -24.64 -1.03 -14.91
C LEU A 733 -25.82 -0.10 -14.62
N GLU A 734 -26.21 0.75 -15.57
CA GLU A 734 -27.38 1.66 -15.43
C GLU A 734 -28.65 0.89 -15.05
N SER A 735 -28.90 -0.24 -15.73
CA SER A 735 -30.06 -1.09 -15.47
C SER A 735 -30.00 -1.78 -14.11
N TYR A 736 -28.81 -2.09 -13.61
CA TYR A 736 -28.61 -2.69 -12.29
C TYR A 736 -28.87 -1.65 -11.20
N ASP A 737 -28.27 -0.47 -11.32
CA ASP A 737 -28.38 0.64 -10.37
C ASP A 737 -29.83 1.08 -10.18
N LEU A 738 -30.61 1.13 -11.27
CA LEU A 738 -32.05 1.42 -11.22
C LEU A 738 -32.86 0.38 -10.42
N ARG A 739 -32.43 -0.88 -10.37
CA ARG A 739 -33.16 -1.97 -9.67
C ARG A 739 -32.81 -2.07 -8.18
N PHE A 740 -31.62 -1.60 -7.81
CA PHE A 740 -31.02 -1.82 -6.49
C PHE A 740 -30.49 -0.50 -5.88
N PRO A 741 -31.39 0.41 -5.48
CA PRO A 741 -30.99 1.62 -4.75
C PRO A 741 -30.23 1.22 -3.47
N GLY A 742 -29.12 1.90 -3.17
CA GLY A 742 -28.18 1.51 -2.11
C GLY A 742 -27.05 0.58 -2.58
N PHE A 743 -27.11 0.04 -3.80
CA PHE A 743 -26.06 -0.78 -4.43
C PHE A 743 -25.61 -0.22 -5.79
N THR A 744 -25.69 1.10 -5.95
CA THR A 744 -25.31 1.79 -7.19
C THR A 744 -23.80 1.74 -7.41
N HIS A 745 -23.38 1.67 -8.66
CA HIS A 745 -21.97 1.70 -9.02
C HIS A 745 -21.45 3.14 -9.09
N ASP A 746 -20.22 3.36 -8.63
CA ASP A 746 -19.54 4.64 -8.85
C ASP A 746 -18.86 4.60 -10.22
N THR A 747 -19.25 5.47 -11.14
CA THR A 747 -18.65 5.55 -12.48
C THR A 747 -18.22 6.98 -12.75
N HIS A 748 -16.92 7.26 -12.65
CA HIS A 748 -16.43 8.61 -12.95
C HIS A 748 -16.65 8.95 -14.43
N GLY A 749 -17.05 10.19 -14.68
CA GLY A 749 -17.37 10.69 -16.03
C GLY A 749 -18.81 10.41 -16.46
N VAL A 750 -19.62 9.82 -15.59
CA VAL A 750 -21.06 9.65 -15.75
C VAL A 750 -21.78 10.56 -14.75
N GLU A 751 -22.73 11.33 -15.23
CA GLU A 751 -23.71 12.01 -14.40
C GLU A 751 -25.01 11.20 -14.40
N VAL A 752 -25.59 10.99 -13.22
CA VAL A 752 -26.82 10.21 -13.06
C VAL A 752 -27.98 11.16 -12.76
N GLU A 753 -28.93 11.29 -13.69
CA GLU A 753 -30.13 12.12 -13.53
C GLU A 753 -31.37 11.22 -13.52
N ASN A 754 -32.08 11.15 -12.39
CA ASN A 754 -33.24 10.27 -12.20
C ASN A 754 -32.94 8.79 -12.54
N GLY A 755 -31.73 8.34 -12.24
CA GLY A 755 -31.26 6.98 -12.54
C GLY A 755 -30.84 6.73 -13.99
N VAL A 756 -30.81 7.77 -14.83
CA VAL A 756 -30.34 7.69 -16.23
C VAL A 756 -28.92 8.24 -16.32
N TYR A 757 -28.04 7.48 -16.97
CA TYR A 757 -26.64 7.83 -17.19
C TYR A 757 -26.52 8.84 -18.33
N ARG A 758 -25.79 9.92 -18.07
CA ARG A 758 -25.41 10.95 -19.04
C ARG A 758 -23.90 11.14 -19.07
N ILE A 759 -23.37 11.23 -20.27
CA ILE A 759 -21.92 11.35 -20.52
C ILE A 759 -21.69 12.54 -21.46
N TYR A 760 -20.65 13.32 -21.17
CA TYR A 760 -20.21 14.38 -22.09
C TYR A 760 -19.54 13.76 -23.33
N CYS A 761 -20.05 14.11 -24.51
CA CYS A 761 -19.45 13.78 -25.80
C CYS A 761 -19.22 15.05 -26.63
N LEU A 762 -18.37 14.94 -27.65
CA LEU A 762 -18.12 16.03 -28.60
C LEU A 762 -19.35 16.24 -29.50
N ARG A 763 -19.71 17.49 -29.79
CA ARG A 763 -20.86 17.85 -30.64
C ARG A 763 -20.75 17.34 -32.07
#